data_AF-A0A7C2W570-F1
#
_entry.id   AF-A0A7C2W570-F1
#
_cell.length_a   1.000
_cell.length_b   1.000
_cell.length_c   1.000
_cell.angle_alpha   90.00
_cell.angle_beta   90.00
_cell.angle_gamma   90.00
#
_symmetry.space_group_name_H-M   'P 1'
#
loop_
_entity.id
_entity.type
_entity.pdbx_description
1 polymer ?
#
loop_
_entity_poly.entity_id
_entity_poly.type
_entity_poly.pdbx_seq_one_letter_code
_entity_poly.pdbx_strand_id
1 'polypeptide(L)'
;MVTPGTIFEPEALEHKENNYLVALCRVGEIYGLAHVDLSTGEFHVTELEDEDKLISEITRLNPSELLIPEGFEDEAIERVRAETSPVVNPLPSWQFDVDTARSELLSHFDVLSLEGFGCEGKSAAISAAGALIQYLRETQKQQLQHILSLKTYSLEEFMILDTETQRNLELIRSIRDGSTKGTLIEVLDETVTPMGGRKLRQMILRPLLRVDEINARLDAVQELFENLILRDELRELLREMRDIERLIAKVGLGSANARDLLALRNSLKLVPQIREKLGGLSSSLLQTIRDQLEDVSDVVDLIDRAIHEDPPITIREGGIIKDGYNSELDELRAIVRDVKGWIAGLQQKERERTGISSLRIGYNKVFGYYIEVTKPNLHLVPEDYIRKQTLVNAERFITPDLKEHEAKILNAQDRINDLEYELFCEVRSKVAEMTEVIQRIAAAIAMLDVLANFAHIAAKNNYVRPQVDEGDEVIIRDGRHPVVERLFTREGFVPNDTYLNCSDRQMCIITGPNMSGKCVTGDTMVFTSEGLLEIKELQPCPMNPDTFAPCSVIVTDGKSEKTADQFYYGGFAKTIRIRTRFGFEIEGTPEHRLWARNPDGSEGWKRLDEIKQGDMLAIPRKMEIWGEKLDVKTGAGELKRCKKYNLPEKLNEDLAYLMGLLVGDGTLTYENSIAVSAGDPFLFEEVRRIFKEQFGYELYVKPNRVDLAATSKQIRRYLYDLGLGYWNAASKEIPHTILKAPRHIVVNFLQGLFDADGHADRRYGNIEISSKSKKLLRQVQILLLNMGIVGSLIEKKVKGCPYYRLCIMGENAILFHKEIGFRSPRKRSRASLASEIGHPKLSIPYLEANLKSLHRRIVKCKDKPVPLKAEIAENNYLYLEVKEIGEGYN
;
A
#
# COMPACT_ATOMS: atom_id res chain seq x y z
N MET A 1 -22.46 -10.32 28.97
CA MET A 1 -21.20 -9.53 28.96
C MET A 1 -20.82 -9.40 27.49
N VAL A 2 -20.51 -8.21 26.99
CA VAL A 2 -20.17 -8.03 25.57
C VAL A 2 -18.68 -7.86 25.43
N THR A 3 -18.02 -8.73 24.68
CA THR A 3 -16.59 -8.69 24.36
C THR A 3 -16.40 -8.64 22.84
N PRO A 4 -15.24 -8.22 22.33
CA PRO A 4 -15.03 -8.07 20.88
C PRO A 4 -15.36 -9.32 20.05
N GLY A 5 -14.98 -10.52 20.52
CA GLY A 5 -15.25 -11.79 19.84
C GLY A 5 -16.65 -12.35 20.08
N THR A 6 -17.45 -11.74 20.94
CA THR A 6 -18.81 -12.21 21.28
C THR A 6 -19.92 -11.26 20.82
N ILE A 7 -19.59 -10.31 19.94
CA ILE A 7 -20.56 -9.45 19.29
C ILE A 7 -21.32 -10.27 18.23
N PHE A 8 -22.65 -10.27 18.33
CA PHE A 8 -23.55 -10.93 17.37
C PHE A 8 -24.61 -9.99 16.79
N GLU A 9 -24.73 -8.75 17.29
CA GLU A 9 -25.69 -7.78 16.77
C GLU A 9 -25.24 -7.26 15.39
N PRO A 10 -26.06 -7.40 14.33
CA PRO A 10 -25.67 -7.05 12.97
C PRO A 10 -25.24 -5.59 12.79
N GLU A 11 -25.79 -4.65 13.56
CA GLU A 11 -25.46 -3.23 13.48
C GLU A 11 -24.04 -2.91 13.98
N ALA A 12 -23.46 -3.78 14.79
CA ALA A 12 -22.12 -3.66 15.34
C ALA A 12 -21.08 -4.50 14.58
N LEU A 13 -21.50 -5.23 13.55
CA LEU A 13 -20.66 -6.13 12.76
C LEU A 13 -20.58 -5.66 11.31
N GLU A 14 -19.39 -5.81 10.72
CA GLU A 14 -19.26 -5.69 9.27
C GLU A 14 -20.10 -6.77 8.57
N HIS A 15 -20.87 -6.36 7.56
CA HIS A 15 -21.86 -7.25 6.94
C HIS A 15 -21.20 -8.43 6.20
N LYS A 16 -20.11 -8.17 5.49
CA LYS A 16 -19.42 -9.15 4.63
C LYS A 16 -18.17 -9.76 5.28
N GLU A 17 -17.97 -9.59 6.59
CA GLU A 17 -16.81 -10.12 7.31
C GLU A 17 -17.26 -10.99 8.49
N ASN A 18 -16.45 -12.01 8.79
CA ASN A 18 -16.61 -12.84 9.97
C ASN A 18 -16.01 -12.14 11.20
N ASN A 19 -16.59 -12.39 12.36
CA ASN A 19 -16.07 -11.90 13.64
C ASN A 19 -15.56 -13.08 14.47
N TYR A 20 -14.32 -13.49 14.22
CA TYR A 20 -13.78 -14.69 14.83
C TYR A 20 -13.30 -14.47 16.27
N LEU A 21 -13.80 -15.33 17.15
CA LEU A 21 -13.23 -15.61 18.46
C LEU A 21 -12.37 -16.86 18.34
N VAL A 22 -11.11 -16.77 18.76
CA VAL A 22 -10.14 -17.87 18.66
C VAL A 22 -9.72 -18.29 20.05
N ALA A 23 -9.56 -19.59 20.29
CA ALA A 23 -8.91 -20.15 21.46
C ALA A 23 -7.65 -20.90 21.05
N LEU A 24 -6.58 -20.69 21.81
CA LEU A 24 -5.28 -21.29 21.61
C LEU A 24 -4.81 -21.94 22.92
N CYS A 25 -4.36 -23.18 22.84
CA CYS A 25 -3.63 -23.82 23.93
C CYS A 25 -2.51 -24.71 23.39
N ARG A 26 -1.65 -25.18 24.29
CA ARG A 26 -0.57 -26.13 23.97
C ARG A 26 -0.66 -27.33 24.90
N VAL A 27 -0.66 -28.52 24.33
CA VAL A 27 -0.63 -29.80 25.08
C VAL A 27 0.63 -30.54 24.64
N GLY A 28 1.66 -30.56 25.50
CA GLY A 28 2.99 -31.03 25.11
C GLY A 28 3.62 -30.12 24.05
N GLU A 29 3.97 -30.69 22.90
CA GLU A 29 4.54 -29.95 21.75
C GLU A 29 3.48 -29.59 20.69
N ILE A 30 2.21 -29.91 20.92
CA ILE A 30 1.13 -29.72 19.96
C ILE A 30 0.29 -28.50 20.36
N TYR A 31 0.10 -27.58 19.42
CA TYR A 31 -0.82 -26.45 19.54
C TYR A 31 -2.21 -26.85 19.10
N GLY A 32 -3.20 -26.54 19.95
CA GLY A 32 -4.61 -26.67 19.65
C GLY A 32 -5.19 -25.31 19.31
N LEU A 33 -5.83 -25.21 18.15
CA LEU A 33 -6.48 -23.99 17.69
C LEU A 33 -7.95 -24.26 17.41
N ALA A 34 -8.83 -23.50 18.07
CA ALA A 34 -10.25 -23.53 17.83
C ALA A 34 -10.74 -22.12 17.49
N HIS A 35 -11.66 -21.99 16.54
CA HIS A 35 -12.22 -20.70 16.17
C HIS A 35 -13.71 -20.77 15.88
N VAL A 36 -14.44 -19.75 16.31
CA VAL A 36 -15.89 -19.65 16.18
C VAL A 36 -16.28 -18.27 15.67
N ASP A 37 -17.33 -18.20 14.86
CA ASP A 37 -18.07 -16.97 14.63
C ASP A 37 -19.44 -17.11 15.28
N LEU A 38 -19.63 -16.42 16.41
CA LEU A 38 -20.88 -16.48 17.17
C LEU A 38 -22.09 -16.02 16.34
N SER A 39 -21.88 -15.12 15.38
CA SER A 39 -22.95 -14.56 14.56
C SER A 39 -23.44 -15.53 13.48
N THR A 40 -22.67 -16.56 13.12
CA THR A 40 -23.06 -17.53 12.07
C THR A 40 -23.22 -18.95 12.62
N GLY A 41 -22.61 -19.26 13.76
CA GLY A 41 -22.56 -20.61 14.32
C GLY A 41 -21.43 -21.47 13.73
N GLU A 42 -20.56 -20.88 12.90
CA GLU A 42 -19.39 -21.55 12.36
C GLU A 42 -18.41 -21.92 13.49
N PHE A 43 -18.00 -23.19 13.58
CA PHE A 43 -17.07 -23.65 14.60
C PHE A 43 -16.11 -24.72 14.08
N HIS A 44 -14.81 -24.45 14.17
CA HIS A 44 -13.76 -25.28 13.59
C HIS A 44 -12.58 -25.48 14.55
N VAL A 45 -11.86 -26.60 14.38
CA VAL A 45 -10.67 -26.93 15.17
C VAL A 45 -9.55 -27.53 14.32
N THR A 46 -8.30 -27.34 14.75
CA THR A 46 -7.13 -28.02 14.20
C THR A 46 -6.05 -28.21 15.27
N GLU A 47 -5.11 -29.12 15.01
CA GLU A 47 -3.86 -29.27 15.76
C GLU A 47 -2.68 -28.94 14.85
N LEU A 48 -1.66 -28.29 15.41
CA LEU A 48 -0.46 -27.86 14.69
C LEU A 48 0.78 -28.13 15.55
N GLU A 49 1.83 -28.66 14.95
CA GLU A 49 3.13 -28.90 15.61
C GLU A 49 4.14 -27.77 15.33
N ASP A 50 3.86 -26.95 14.31
CA ASP A 50 4.77 -25.94 13.77
C ASP A 50 4.27 -24.53 14.16
N GLU A 51 5.14 -23.76 14.81
CA GLU A 51 4.83 -22.42 15.31
C GLU A 51 4.59 -21.42 14.18
N ASP A 52 5.33 -21.48 13.08
CA ASP A 52 5.13 -20.56 11.96
C ASP A 52 3.81 -20.85 11.23
N LYS A 53 3.43 -22.14 11.10
CA LYS A 53 2.09 -22.51 10.60
C LYS A 53 0.98 -22.02 11.52
N LEU A 54 1.17 -22.09 12.84
CA LEU A 54 0.22 -21.57 13.82
C LEU A 54 0.03 -20.06 13.65
N ILE A 55 1.11 -19.29 13.60
CA ILE A 55 1.07 -17.83 13.46
C ILE A 55 0.40 -17.46 12.15
N SER A 56 0.80 -18.09 11.04
CA SER A 56 0.18 -17.86 9.73
C SER A 56 -1.32 -18.14 9.74
N GLU A 57 -1.75 -19.18 10.43
CA GLU A 57 -3.16 -19.56 10.53
C GLU A 57 -3.97 -18.59 11.40
N ILE A 58 -3.43 -18.15 12.54
CA ILE A 58 -4.07 -17.14 13.38
C ILE A 58 -4.15 -15.80 12.64
N THR A 59 -3.08 -15.40 11.94
CA THR A 59 -3.08 -14.17 11.15
C THR A 59 -4.10 -14.22 10.01
N ARG A 60 -4.25 -15.38 9.34
CA ARG A 60 -5.29 -15.62 8.34
C ARG A 60 -6.71 -15.51 8.92
N LEU A 61 -6.93 -16.02 10.13
CA LEU A 61 -8.22 -15.89 10.83
C LEU A 61 -8.50 -14.45 11.26
N ASN A 62 -7.47 -13.64 11.51
CA ASN A 62 -7.57 -12.24 11.96
C ASN A 62 -8.62 -12.08 13.09
N PRO A 63 -8.44 -12.76 14.23
CA PRO A 63 -9.43 -12.76 15.31
C PRO A 63 -9.61 -11.37 15.92
N SER A 64 -10.83 -11.08 16.36
CA SER A 64 -11.11 -9.90 17.18
C SER A 64 -10.77 -10.14 18.65
N GLU A 65 -10.80 -11.39 19.10
CA GLU A 65 -10.48 -11.82 20.45
C GLU A 65 -9.79 -13.19 20.44
N LEU A 66 -8.74 -13.33 21.27
CA LEU A 66 -7.92 -14.54 21.40
C LEU A 66 -7.91 -15.01 22.86
N LEU A 67 -8.45 -16.21 23.11
CA LEU A 67 -8.49 -16.87 24.41
C LEU A 67 -7.24 -17.73 24.61
N ILE A 68 -6.59 -17.60 25.75
CA ILE A 68 -5.39 -18.37 26.10
C ILE A 68 -5.45 -18.83 27.57
N PRO A 69 -4.77 -19.91 27.96
CA PRO A 69 -4.64 -20.28 29.37
C PRO A 69 -3.90 -19.18 30.17
N GLU A 70 -4.28 -18.99 31.43
CA GLU A 70 -3.50 -18.17 32.38
C GLU A 70 -2.06 -18.71 32.49
N GLY A 71 -1.08 -17.81 32.45
CA GLY A 71 0.33 -18.16 32.49
C GLY A 71 0.89 -18.72 31.17
N PHE A 72 0.12 -18.65 30.08
CA PHE A 72 0.58 -19.04 28.75
C PHE A 72 1.47 -17.92 28.16
N GLU A 73 2.78 -18.01 28.44
CA GLU A 73 3.83 -17.15 27.90
C GLU A 73 4.54 -17.88 26.76
N ASP A 74 4.12 -17.61 25.51
CA ASP A 74 4.69 -18.20 24.30
C ASP A 74 5.08 -17.09 23.32
N GLU A 75 6.27 -17.17 22.71
CA GLU A 75 6.77 -16.17 21.75
C GLU A 75 5.82 -16.01 20.55
N ALA A 76 5.06 -17.07 20.21
CA ALA A 76 4.05 -17.05 19.17
C ALA A 76 2.97 -15.98 19.40
N ILE A 77 2.59 -15.72 20.66
CA ILE A 77 1.54 -14.74 20.99
C ILE A 77 2.03 -13.32 20.75
N GLU A 78 3.27 -13.02 21.10
CA GLU A 78 3.83 -11.68 20.87
C GLU A 78 3.92 -11.37 19.38
N ARG A 79 4.26 -12.37 18.55
CA ARG A 79 4.24 -12.26 17.08
C ARG A 79 2.82 -12.03 16.56
N VAL A 80 1.83 -12.83 17.02
CA VAL A 80 0.42 -12.64 16.65
C VAL A 80 -0.10 -11.26 17.06
N ARG A 81 0.23 -10.77 18.26
CA ARG A 81 -0.14 -9.43 18.73
C ARG A 81 0.40 -8.33 17.83
N ALA A 82 1.66 -8.46 17.40
CA ALA A 82 2.29 -7.50 16.50
C ALA A 82 1.61 -7.45 15.12
N GLU A 83 1.10 -8.58 14.62
CA GLU A 83 0.50 -8.67 13.28
C GLU A 83 -1.00 -8.37 13.23
N THR A 84 -1.79 -8.90 14.16
CA THR A 84 -3.27 -8.84 14.12
C THR A 84 -3.90 -7.99 15.24
N SER A 85 -3.13 -7.64 16.28
CA SER A 85 -3.60 -6.86 17.43
C SER A 85 -4.94 -7.32 18.04
N PRO A 86 -5.17 -8.63 18.27
CA PRO A 86 -6.41 -9.11 18.85
C PRO A 86 -6.48 -8.73 20.33
N VAL A 87 -7.70 -8.64 20.88
CA VAL A 87 -7.87 -8.57 22.33
C VAL A 87 -7.57 -9.94 22.92
N VAL A 88 -6.43 -10.07 23.60
CA VAL A 88 -6.04 -11.33 24.24
C VAL A 88 -6.64 -11.41 25.62
N ASN A 89 -7.36 -12.50 25.90
CA ASN A 89 -8.09 -12.72 27.14
C ASN A 89 -7.61 -14.04 27.80
N PRO A 90 -6.83 -13.96 28.88
CA PRO A 90 -6.42 -15.15 29.64
C PRO A 90 -7.60 -15.75 30.42
N LEU A 91 -7.79 -17.05 30.31
CA LEU A 91 -8.79 -17.82 31.07
C LEU A 91 -8.12 -18.81 32.03
N PRO A 92 -8.75 -19.17 33.15
CA PRO A 92 -8.20 -20.13 34.09
C PRO A 92 -7.79 -21.45 33.41
N SER A 93 -6.56 -21.93 33.67
CA SER A 93 -5.98 -23.05 32.92
C SER A 93 -6.79 -24.35 32.99
N TRP A 94 -7.61 -24.53 34.03
CA TRP A 94 -8.50 -25.69 34.17
C TRP A 94 -9.59 -25.76 33.09
N GLN A 95 -9.96 -24.64 32.45
CA GLN A 95 -10.91 -24.63 31.34
C GLN A 95 -10.33 -25.28 30.07
N PHE A 96 -9.00 -25.34 29.97
CA PHE A 96 -8.28 -26.00 28.87
C PHE A 96 -7.85 -27.43 29.22
N ASP A 97 -8.23 -27.96 30.38
CA ASP A 97 -8.00 -29.35 30.72
C ASP A 97 -8.76 -30.28 29.77
N VAL A 98 -8.08 -31.29 29.22
CA VAL A 98 -8.60 -32.13 28.13
C VAL A 98 -9.90 -32.83 28.54
N ASP A 99 -9.96 -33.39 29.75
CA ASP A 99 -11.13 -34.14 30.23
C ASP A 99 -12.32 -33.22 30.48
N THR A 100 -12.07 -32.04 31.05
CA THR A 100 -13.07 -31.00 31.28
C THR A 100 -13.62 -30.47 29.96
N ALA A 101 -12.74 -30.09 29.04
CA ALA A 101 -13.08 -29.59 27.72
C ALA A 101 -13.84 -30.62 26.88
N ARG A 102 -13.42 -31.89 26.92
CA ARG A 102 -14.14 -33.00 26.26
C ARG A 102 -15.54 -33.16 26.81
N SER A 103 -15.69 -33.16 28.14
CA SER A 103 -17.01 -33.28 28.78
C SER A 103 -17.94 -32.13 28.40
N GLU A 104 -17.40 -30.91 28.30
CA GLU A 104 -18.15 -29.72 27.87
C GLU A 104 -18.63 -29.86 26.41
N LEU A 105 -17.77 -30.31 25.49
CA LEU A 105 -18.14 -30.51 24.09
C LEU A 105 -19.19 -31.63 23.91
N LEU A 106 -19.03 -32.76 24.61
CA LEU A 106 -20.01 -33.86 24.55
C LEU A 106 -21.38 -33.41 25.07
N SER A 107 -21.39 -32.62 26.15
CA SER A 107 -22.59 -32.04 26.73
C SER A 107 -23.25 -31.01 25.80
N HIS A 108 -22.45 -30.16 25.15
CA HIS A 108 -22.96 -29.13 24.23
C HIS A 108 -23.57 -29.72 22.95
N PHE A 109 -22.90 -30.70 22.33
CA PHE A 109 -23.38 -31.32 21.08
C PHE A 109 -24.36 -32.47 21.30
N ASP A 110 -24.59 -32.88 22.54
CA ASP A 110 -25.44 -34.03 22.90
C ASP A 110 -25.03 -35.32 22.17
N VAL A 111 -23.73 -35.64 22.21
CA VAL A 111 -23.15 -36.84 21.56
C VAL A 111 -22.36 -37.70 22.55
N LEU A 112 -22.18 -38.98 22.20
CA LEU A 112 -21.42 -39.94 23.02
C LEU A 112 -19.90 -39.88 22.79
N SER A 113 -19.47 -39.42 21.61
CA SER A 113 -18.06 -39.35 21.19
C SER A 113 -17.85 -38.22 20.18
N LEU A 114 -16.61 -37.76 20.05
CA LEU A 114 -16.19 -36.73 19.10
C LEU A 114 -15.67 -37.31 17.77
N GLU A 115 -15.71 -38.64 17.59
CA GLU A 115 -15.31 -39.32 16.33
C GLU A 115 -16.02 -38.74 15.11
N GLY A 116 -17.32 -38.45 15.21
CA GLY A 116 -18.12 -37.87 14.12
C GLY A 116 -17.68 -36.46 13.68
N PHE A 117 -16.93 -35.75 14.53
CA PHE A 117 -16.38 -34.42 14.23
C PHE A 117 -14.93 -34.49 13.73
N GLY A 118 -14.32 -35.68 13.73
CA GLY A 118 -12.94 -35.88 13.27
C GLY A 118 -11.85 -35.39 14.24
N CYS A 119 -12.20 -35.11 15.49
CA CYS A 119 -11.25 -34.65 16.52
C CYS A 119 -11.05 -35.63 17.69
N GLU A 120 -11.63 -36.84 17.65
CA GLU A 120 -11.32 -37.86 18.67
C GLU A 120 -9.81 -38.13 18.72
N GLY A 121 -9.23 -38.08 19.91
CA GLY A 121 -7.78 -38.24 20.12
C GLY A 121 -6.93 -36.98 19.85
N LYS A 122 -7.51 -35.89 19.33
CA LYS A 122 -6.83 -34.59 19.15
C LYS A 122 -6.93 -33.74 20.41
N SER A 123 -6.17 -34.13 21.44
CA SER A 123 -6.28 -33.55 22.79
C SER A 123 -6.12 -32.03 22.84
N ALA A 124 -5.20 -31.44 22.08
CA ALA A 124 -4.98 -29.99 22.08
C ALA A 124 -6.16 -29.25 21.42
N ALA A 125 -6.66 -29.77 20.29
CA ALA A 125 -7.84 -29.20 19.63
C ALA A 125 -9.10 -29.29 20.51
N ILE A 126 -9.31 -30.42 21.19
CA ILE A 126 -10.40 -30.63 22.14
C ILE A 126 -10.31 -29.60 23.28
N SER A 127 -9.12 -29.43 23.88
CA SER A 127 -8.86 -28.46 24.94
C SER A 127 -9.22 -27.03 24.53
N ALA A 128 -8.76 -26.58 23.36
CA ALA A 128 -9.06 -25.24 22.86
C ALA A 128 -10.57 -25.05 22.59
N ALA A 129 -11.22 -26.04 21.97
CA ALA A 129 -12.63 -25.98 21.62
C ALA A 129 -13.55 -25.99 22.85
N GLY A 130 -13.26 -26.82 23.86
CA GLY A 130 -14.05 -26.86 25.09
C GLY A 130 -13.94 -25.57 25.90
N ALA A 131 -12.74 -25.01 26.04
CA ALA A 131 -12.53 -23.72 26.70
C ALA A 131 -13.33 -22.59 26.00
N LEU A 132 -13.35 -22.60 24.66
CA LEU A 132 -14.08 -21.63 23.86
C LEU A 132 -15.60 -21.74 24.07
N ILE A 133 -16.17 -22.96 24.05
CA ILE A 133 -17.60 -23.17 24.32
C ILE A 133 -17.96 -22.74 25.75
N GLN A 134 -17.13 -23.10 26.72
CA GLN A 134 -17.34 -22.71 28.10
C GLN A 134 -17.35 -21.18 28.24
N TYR A 135 -16.39 -20.49 27.62
CA TYR A 135 -16.33 -19.02 27.60
C TYR A 135 -17.58 -18.38 26.98
N LEU A 136 -18.06 -18.92 25.85
CA LEU A 136 -19.30 -18.45 25.23
C LEU A 136 -20.51 -18.63 26.15
N ARG A 137 -20.63 -19.77 26.85
CA ARG A 137 -21.71 -19.99 27.83
C ARG A 137 -21.64 -19.02 29.00
N GLU A 138 -20.46 -18.74 29.53
CA GLU A 138 -20.26 -17.80 30.64
C GLU A 138 -20.58 -16.35 30.25
N THR A 139 -20.19 -15.93 29.03
CA THR A 139 -20.37 -14.55 28.55
C THR A 139 -21.81 -14.26 28.10
N GLN A 140 -22.43 -15.18 27.35
CA GLN A 140 -23.78 -15.03 26.81
C GLN A 140 -24.88 -15.38 27.83
N LYS A 141 -24.62 -16.35 28.72
CA LYS A 141 -25.61 -16.87 29.69
C LYS A 141 -26.90 -17.38 29.04
N GLN A 142 -26.82 -17.83 27.79
CA GLN A 142 -27.89 -18.39 26.98
C GLN A 142 -27.44 -19.73 26.39
N GLN A 143 -28.38 -20.54 25.93
CA GLN A 143 -28.05 -21.77 25.19
C GLN A 143 -27.59 -21.41 23.78
N LEU A 144 -26.51 -22.05 23.32
CA LEU A 144 -25.87 -21.78 22.02
C LEU A 144 -26.41 -22.75 20.96
N GLN A 145 -27.73 -22.82 20.79
CA GLN A 145 -28.41 -23.86 20.00
C GLN A 145 -28.08 -23.82 18.49
N HIS A 146 -27.50 -22.73 18.01
CA HIS A 146 -27.10 -22.57 16.61
C HIS A 146 -25.67 -23.07 16.31
N ILE A 147 -24.87 -23.38 17.33
CA ILE A 147 -23.55 -24.02 17.14
C ILE A 147 -23.77 -25.54 17.15
N LEU A 148 -24.16 -26.07 15.99
CA LEU A 148 -24.65 -27.45 15.85
C LEU A 148 -23.57 -28.49 15.57
N SER A 149 -22.42 -28.06 15.03
CA SER A 149 -21.36 -28.99 14.63
C SER A 149 -19.98 -28.41 14.89
N LEU A 150 -19.03 -29.31 15.16
CA LEU A 150 -17.61 -29.01 15.18
C LEU A 150 -16.94 -29.60 13.95
N LYS A 151 -16.19 -28.79 13.19
CA LYS A 151 -15.47 -29.27 12.01
C LYS A 151 -13.97 -29.26 12.23
N THR A 152 -13.37 -30.44 12.18
CA THR A 152 -11.91 -30.58 12.17
C THR A 152 -11.40 -30.36 10.75
N TYR A 153 -10.37 -29.56 10.60
CA TYR A 153 -9.74 -29.29 9.29
C TYR A 153 -8.23 -29.50 9.35
N SER A 154 -7.62 -29.72 8.19
CA SER A 154 -6.17 -29.72 8.01
C SER A 154 -5.72 -28.54 7.15
N LEU A 155 -4.57 -27.94 7.47
CA LEU A 155 -3.98 -26.90 6.61
C LEU A 155 -3.52 -27.45 5.25
N GLU A 156 -3.38 -28.77 5.11
CA GLU A 156 -2.96 -29.43 3.88
C GLU A 156 -4.09 -29.59 2.84
N GLU A 157 -5.34 -29.27 3.20
CA GLU A 157 -6.49 -29.32 2.28
C GLU A 157 -6.52 -28.15 1.27
N PHE A 158 -5.82 -27.07 1.60
CA PHE A 158 -5.82 -25.82 0.85
C PHE A 158 -4.40 -25.39 0.50
N MET A 159 -4.26 -24.52 -0.50
CA MET A 159 -2.98 -23.89 -0.80
C MET A 159 -2.52 -23.05 0.39
N ILE A 160 -1.33 -23.37 0.91
CA ILE A 160 -0.70 -22.61 1.98
C ILE A 160 -0.27 -21.25 1.42
N LEU A 161 -0.80 -20.18 2.00
CA LEU A 161 -0.42 -18.81 1.72
C LEU A 161 0.04 -18.17 3.03
N ASP A 162 1.33 -17.89 3.15
CA ASP A 162 1.87 -17.22 4.33
C ASP A 162 1.37 -15.76 4.41
N THR A 163 1.48 -15.16 5.60
CA THR A 163 1.04 -13.78 5.86
C THR A 163 1.67 -12.77 4.91
N GLU A 164 2.97 -12.90 4.60
CA GLU A 164 3.65 -11.96 3.71
C GLU A 164 3.13 -12.09 2.29
N THR A 165 2.90 -13.30 1.79
CA THR A 165 2.29 -13.57 0.48
C THR A 165 0.89 -12.96 0.40
N GLN A 166 0.03 -13.19 1.39
CA GLN A 166 -1.33 -12.63 1.39
C GLN A 166 -1.32 -11.10 1.38
N ARG A 167 -0.40 -10.50 2.13
CA ARG A 167 -0.20 -9.06 2.20
C ARG A 167 0.37 -8.50 0.89
N ASN A 168 1.39 -9.12 0.33
CA ASN A 168 2.06 -8.70 -0.92
C ASN A 168 1.16 -8.81 -2.14
N LEU A 169 0.26 -9.80 -2.16
CA LEU A 169 -0.76 -9.95 -3.19
C LEU A 169 -1.99 -9.05 -2.96
N GLU A 170 -2.05 -8.33 -1.84
CA GLU A 170 -3.17 -7.46 -1.44
C GLU A 170 -4.53 -8.17 -1.63
N LEU A 171 -4.66 -9.41 -1.15
CA LEU A 171 -5.83 -10.25 -1.42
C LEU A 171 -7.13 -9.65 -0.86
N ILE A 172 -7.08 -9.18 0.39
CA ILE A 172 -8.23 -8.60 1.09
C ILE A 172 -7.97 -7.17 1.59
N ARG A 173 -6.71 -6.85 1.94
CA ARG A 173 -6.34 -5.54 2.49
C ARG A 173 -5.14 -4.95 1.76
N SER A 174 -5.17 -3.64 1.57
CA SER A 174 -4.10 -2.81 1.00
C SER A 174 -2.95 -2.66 1.99
N ILE A 175 -1.72 -2.77 1.49
CA ILE A 175 -0.49 -2.53 2.26
C ILE A 175 -0.37 -1.07 2.69
N ARG A 176 -0.94 -0.14 1.91
CA ARG A 176 -0.74 1.31 2.09
C ARG A 176 -1.56 1.88 3.24
N ASP A 177 -2.83 1.49 3.31
CA ASP A 177 -3.82 2.11 4.19
C ASP A 177 -4.72 1.11 4.92
N GLY A 178 -4.51 -0.21 4.72
CA GLY A 178 -5.30 -1.26 5.34
C GLY A 178 -6.73 -1.37 4.83
N SER A 179 -7.13 -0.56 3.84
CA SER A 179 -8.46 -0.58 3.26
C SER A 179 -8.63 -1.72 2.25
N THR A 180 -9.86 -1.94 1.79
CA THR A 180 -10.12 -2.87 0.66
C THR A 180 -9.83 -2.24 -0.71
N LYS A 181 -9.48 -0.95 -0.79
CA LYS A 181 -9.24 -0.30 -2.09
C LYS A 181 -7.92 -0.75 -2.71
N GLY A 182 -7.96 -1.06 -4.01
CA GLY A 182 -6.81 -1.58 -4.75
C GLY A 182 -6.48 -3.03 -4.40
N THR A 183 -7.45 -3.82 -3.92
CA THR A 183 -7.23 -5.22 -3.52
C THR A 183 -7.92 -6.20 -4.46
N LEU A 184 -7.56 -7.49 -4.40
CA LEU A 184 -8.23 -8.51 -5.19
C LEU A 184 -9.72 -8.65 -4.82
N ILE A 185 -10.06 -8.59 -3.53
CA ILE A 185 -11.45 -8.68 -3.08
C ILE A 185 -12.33 -7.55 -3.63
N GLU A 186 -11.81 -6.32 -3.76
CA GLU A 186 -12.57 -5.22 -4.39
C GLU A 186 -12.92 -5.51 -5.85
N VAL A 187 -12.03 -6.21 -6.56
CA VAL A 187 -12.27 -6.59 -7.95
C VAL A 187 -13.29 -7.72 -8.06
N LEU A 188 -13.24 -8.68 -7.14
CA LEU A 188 -14.00 -9.92 -7.18
C LEU A 188 -15.31 -9.90 -6.38
N ASP A 189 -15.55 -8.96 -5.47
CA ASP A 189 -16.73 -8.94 -4.61
C ASP A 189 -17.85 -8.05 -5.18
N GLU A 190 -18.67 -8.64 -6.06
CA GLU A 190 -19.98 -8.11 -6.45
C GLU A 190 -21.11 -9.07 -5.99
N THR A 191 -20.88 -9.77 -4.87
CA THR A 191 -21.91 -10.62 -4.25
C THR A 191 -23.05 -9.75 -3.74
N VAL A 192 -24.27 -10.25 -3.84
CA VAL A 192 -25.48 -9.48 -3.48
C VAL A 192 -25.98 -9.79 -2.07
N THR A 193 -25.50 -10.88 -1.46
CA THR A 193 -25.82 -11.24 -0.07
C THR A 193 -24.62 -11.06 0.88
N PRO A 194 -24.84 -10.72 2.16
CA PRO A 194 -23.77 -10.66 3.16
C PRO A 194 -23.04 -12.01 3.35
N MET A 195 -23.80 -13.11 3.43
CA MET A 195 -23.28 -14.47 3.56
C MET A 195 -22.43 -14.90 2.35
N GLY A 196 -22.85 -14.56 1.13
CA GLY A 196 -22.04 -14.77 -0.08
C GLY A 196 -20.74 -13.96 -0.04
N GLY A 197 -20.76 -12.72 0.46
CA GLY A 197 -19.56 -11.91 0.64
C GLY A 197 -18.54 -12.52 1.62
N ARG A 198 -19.03 -13.02 2.77
CA ARG A 198 -18.20 -13.77 3.73
C ARG A 198 -17.61 -15.02 3.08
N LYS A 199 -18.45 -15.79 2.38
CA LYS A 199 -18.03 -17.02 1.69
C LYS A 199 -16.97 -16.77 0.63
N LEU A 200 -17.10 -15.68 -0.14
CA LEU A 200 -16.10 -15.28 -1.13
C LEU A 200 -14.74 -15.00 -0.49
N ARG A 201 -14.71 -14.22 0.61
CA ARG A 201 -13.47 -13.93 1.35
C ARG A 201 -12.80 -15.21 1.85
N GLN A 202 -13.58 -16.12 2.42
CA GLN A 202 -13.08 -17.43 2.83
C GLN A 202 -12.47 -18.20 1.65
N MET A 203 -13.12 -18.20 0.49
CA MET A 203 -12.63 -18.90 -0.70
C MET A 203 -11.34 -18.28 -1.28
N ILE A 204 -11.17 -16.96 -1.21
CA ILE A 204 -9.92 -16.30 -1.66
C ILE A 204 -8.76 -16.67 -0.74
N LEU A 205 -8.99 -16.75 0.59
CA LEU A 205 -7.96 -17.10 1.56
C LEU A 205 -7.66 -18.60 1.64
N ARG A 206 -8.51 -19.45 1.06
CA ARG A 206 -8.37 -20.91 1.06
C ARG A 206 -8.54 -21.47 -0.35
N PRO A 207 -7.56 -21.24 -1.27
CA PRO A 207 -7.61 -21.84 -2.60
C PRO A 207 -7.61 -23.37 -2.50
N LEU A 208 -8.43 -24.03 -3.32
CA LEU A 208 -8.53 -25.49 -3.36
C LEU A 208 -7.28 -26.11 -4.00
N LEU A 209 -6.93 -27.32 -3.57
CA LEU A 209 -5.89 -28.14 -4.20
C LEU A 209 -6.46 -29.25 -5.09
N ARG A 210 -7.67 -29.75 -4.81
CA ARG A 210 -8.25 -30.89 -5.52
C ARG A 210 -8.83 -30.47 -6.86
N VAL A 211 -8.28 -31.00 -7.95
CA VAL A 211 -8.67 -30.67 -9.34
C VAL A 211 -10.15 -30.93 -9.61
N ASP A 212 -10.72 -32.04 -9.10
CA ASP A 212 -12.14 -32.35 -9.26
C ASP A 212 -13.05 -31.28 -8.64
N GLU A 213 -12.70 -30.76 -7.46
CA GLU A 213 -13.47 -29.73 -6.77
C GLU A 213 -13.35 -28.36 -7.44
N ILE A 214 -12.16 -28.04 -7.98
CA ILE A 214 -11.93 -26.84 -8.78
C ILE A 214 -12.80 -26.90 -10.05
N ASN A 215 -12.75 -28.01 -10.77
CA ASN A 215 -13.51 -28.18 -12.02
C ASN A 215 -15.03 -28.17 -11.77
N ALA A 216 -15.52 -28.78 -10.69
CA ALA A 216 -16.94 -28.70 -10.32
C ALA A 216 -17.41 -27.25 -10.08
N ARG A 217 -16.57 -26.39 -9.47
CA ARG A 217 -16.86 -24.95 -9.34
C ARG A 217 -16.81 -24.24 -10.69
N LEU A 218 -15.81 -24.53 -11.52
CA LEU A 218 -15.68 -23.93 -12.86
C LEU A 218 -16.85 -24.30 -13.78
N ASP A 219 -17.35 -25.54 -13.69
CA ASP A 219 -18.53 -26.00 -14.43
C ASP A 219 -19.79 -25.23 -14.03
N ALA A 220 -20.00 -25.05 -12.73
CA ALA A 220 -21.12 -24.25 -12.23
C ALA A 220 -21.04 -22.78 -12.69
N VAL A 221 -19.86 -22.17 -12.63
CA VAL A 221 -19.63 -20.80 -13.10
C VAL A 221 -19.85 -20.68 -14.61
N GLN A 222 -19.36 -21.63 -15.40
CA GLN A 222 -19.54 -21.66 -16.85
C GLN A 222 -21.02 -21.76 -17.22
N GLU A 223 -21.77 -22.65 -16.59
CA GLU A 223 -23.19 -22.83 -16.87
C GLU A 223 -24.00 -21.56 -16.53
N LEU A 224 -23.69 -20.88 -15.41
CA LEU A 224 -24.30 -19.59 -15.07
C LEU A 224 -23.82 -18.45 -15.97
N PHE A 225 -22.61 -18.50 -16.49
CA PHE A 225 -22.08 -17.51 -17.44
C PHE A 225 -22.79 -17.59 -18.79
N GLU A 226 -23.06 -18.80 -19.28
CA GLU A 226 -23.78 -19.04 -20.54
C GLU A 226 -25.27 -18.68 -20.44
N ASN A 227 -25.88 -18.86 -19.26
CA ASN A 227 -27.29 -18.57 -19.00
C ASN A 227 -27.50 -17.17 -18.39
N LEU A 228 -27.19 -16.11 -19.17
CA LEU A 228 -27.24 -14.70 -18.74
C LEU A 228 -28.55 -14.31 -18.03
N ILE A 229 -29.70 -14.60 -18.64
CA ILE A 229 -31.02 -14.20 -18.11
C ILE A 229 -31.27 -14.88 -16.76
N LEU A 230 -31.02 -16.19 -16.69
CA LEU A 230 -31.21 -16.97 -15.47
C LEU A 230 -30.30 -16.48 -14.34
N ARG A 231 -29.03 -16.19 -14.65
CA ARG A 231 -28.06 -15.64 -13.68
C ARG A 231 -28.55 -14.32 -13.11
N ASP A 232 -29.03 -13.42 -13.95
CA ASP A 232 -29.50 -12.11 -13.51
C ASP A 232 -30.80 -12.25 -12.69
N GLU A 233 -31.74 -13.10 -13.10
CA GLU A 233 -32.93 -13.44 -12.30
C GLU A 233 -32.58 -14.01 -10.91
N LEU A 234 -31.62 -14.94 -10.85
CA LEU A 234 -31.12 -15.49 -9.59
C LEU A 234 -30.51 -14.39 -8.71
N ARG A 235 -29.68 -13.52 -9.27
CA ARG A 235 -29.07 -12.39 -8.54
C ARG A 235 -30.10 -11.38 -8.03
N GLU A 236 -31.20 -11.15 -8.75
CA GLU A 236 -32.29 -10.31 -8.27
C GLU A 236 -33.01 -10.96 -7.08
N LEU A 237 -33.33 -12.25 -7.15
CA LEU A 237 -33.92 -13.00 -6.02
C LEU A 237 -33.00 -12.98 -4.79
N LEU A 238 -31.70 -13.20 -5.00
CA LEU A 238 -30.69 -13.18 -3.93
C LEU A 238 -30.57 -11.79 -3.29
N ARG A 239 -30.72 -10.70 -4.05
CA ARG A 239 -30.61 -9.33 -3.52
C ARG A 239 -31.72 -8.97 -2.53
N GLU A 240 -32.90 -9.57 -2.70
CA GLU A 240 -34.03 -9.38 -1.78
C GLU A 240 -33.88 -10.19 -0.47
N MET A 241 -32.96 -11.16 -0.43
CA MET A 241 -32.68 -11.93 0.77
C MET A 241 -31.91 -11.11 1.81
N ARG A 242 -32.26 -11.31 3.08
CA ARG A 242 -31.50 -10.81 4.23
C ARG A 242 -30.46 -11.84 4.67
N ASP A 243 -29.67 -11.48 5.68
CA ASP A 243 -28.61 -12.32 6.21
C ASP A 243 -29.18 -13.49 7.02
N ILE A 244 -29.57 -14.56 6.33
CA ILE A 244 -30.21 -15.75 6.92
C ILE A 244 -29.32 -16.36 8.02
N GLU A 245 -28.00 -16.45 7.79
CA GLU A 245 -27.04 -17.01 8.76
C GLU A 245 -27.10 -16.26 10.10
N ARG A 246 -27.04 -14.92 10.08
CA ARG A 246 -27.09 -14.12 11.31
C ARG A 246 -28.48 -14.09 11.95
N LEU A 247 -29.54 -14.06 11.14
CA LEU A 247 -30.92 -14.08 11.66
C LEU A 247 -31.22 -15.39 12.40
N ILE A 248 -30.85 -16.54 11.83
CA ILE A 248 -31.09 -17.83 12.50
C ILE A 248 -30.19 -18.00 13.73
N ALA A 249 -28.95 -17.49 13.71
CA ALA A 249 -28.10 -17.47 14.90
C ALA A 249 -28.72 -16.66 16.05
N LYS A 250 -29.31 -15.48 15.77
CA LYS A 250 -30.06 -14.70 16.78
C LYS A 250 -31.28 -15.44 17.32
N VAL A 251 -31.95 -16.23 16.47
CA VAL A 251 -33.08 -17.07 16.88
C VAL A 251 -32.58 -18.17 17.84
N GLY A 252 -31.49 -18.85 17.51
CA GLY A 252 -30.88 -19.88 18.36
C GLY A 252 -30.34 -19.36 19.70
N LEU A 253 -29.87 -18.11 19.74
CA LEU A 253 -29.47 -17.42 20.97
C LEU A 253 -30.70 -16.95 21.81
N GLY A 254 -31.90 -16.92 21.23
CA GLY A 254 -33.08 -16.40 21.91
C GLY A 254 -33.07 -14.87 22.06
N SER A 255 -32.32 -14.16 21.24
CA SER A 255 -32.24 -12.68 21.21
C SER A 255 -33.01 -12.05 20.03
N ALA A 256 -33.47 -12.86 19.06
CA ALA A 256 -34.25 -12.39 17.92
C ALA A 256 -35.57 -11.71 18.33
N ASN A 257 -35.88 -10.59 17.66
CA ASN A 257 -37.14 -9.85 17.79
C ASN A 257 -38.14 -10.21 16.68
N ALA A 258 -39.34 -9.63 16.72
CA ALA A 258 -40.41 -9.92 15.74
C ALA A 258 -40.06 -9.49 14.30
N ARG A 259 -39.31 -8.41 14.12
CA ARG A 259 -38.84 -7.95 12.80
C ARG A 259 -37.78 -8.87 12.23
N ASP A 260 -36.92 -9.45 13.07
CA ASP A 260 -35.94 -10.46 12.69
C ASP A 260 -36.63 -11.70 12.12
N LEU A 261 -37.69 -12.20 12.78
CA LEU A 261 -38.48 -13.34 12.28
C LEU A 261 -39.15 -13.02 10.94
N LEU A 262 -39.70 -11.82 10.75
CA LEU A 262 -40.27 -11.41 9.46
C LEU A 262 -39.20 -11.32 8.37
N ALA A 263 -38.01 -10.79 8.67
CA ALA A 263 -36.90 -10.73 7.74
C ALA A 263 -36.44 -12.14 7.31
N LEU A 264 -36.37 -13.08 8.26
CA LEU A 264 -36.09 -14.48 8.00
C LEU A 264 -37.16 -15.09 7.10
N ARG A 265 -38.43 -14.96 7.46
CA ARG A 265 -39.58 -15.43 6.66
C ARG A 265 -39.57 -14.88 5.24
N ASN A 266 -39.32 -13.58 5.06
CA ASN A 266 -39.31 -12.95 3.74
C ASN A 266 -38.19 -13.52 2.86
N SER A 267 -37.04 -13.85 3.46
CA SER A 267 -35.92 -14.48 2.76
C SER A 267 -36.23 -15.95 2.42
N LEU A 268 -36.76 -16.72 3.38
CA LEU A 268 -37.11 -18.12 3.18
C LEU A 268 -38.21 -18.33 2.12
N LYS A 269 -39.13 -17.37 1.96
CA LYS A 269 -40.14 -17.36 0.88
C LYS A 269 -39.56 -17.40 -0.53
N LEU A 270 -38.32 -16.96 -0.71
CA LEU A 270 -37.65 -16.93 -2.01
C LEU A 270 -36.96 -18.27 -2.35
N VAL A 271 -36.70 -19.12 -1.34
CA VAL A 271 -35.98 -20.40 -1.51
C VAL A 271 -36.67 -21.31 -2.54
N PRO A 272 -38.01 -21.53 -2.53
CA PRO A 272 -38.66 -22.35 -3.54
C PRO A 272 -38.48 -21.83 -4.98
N GLN A 273 -38.53 -20.49 -5.16
CA GLN A 273 -38.34 -19.87 -6.47
C GLN A 273 -36.91 -20.07 -6.98
N ILE A 274 -35.91 -19.91 -6.11
CA ILE A 274 -34.51 -20.18 -6.45
C ILE A 274 -34.33 -21.65 -6.81
N ARG A 275 -34.89 -22.57 -6.02
CA ARG A 275 -34.84 -24.01 -6.28
C ARG A 275 -35.43 -24.39 -7.64
N GLU A 276 -36.57 -23.80 -8.00
CA GLU A 276 -37.21 -24.01 -9.31
C GLU A 276 -36.30 -23.54 -10.45
N LYS A 277 -35.70 -22.35 -10.31
CA LYS A 277 -34.77 -21.77 -11.31
C LYS A 277 -33.52 -22.62 -11.50
N LEU A 278 -33.02 -23.29 -10.46
CA LEU A 278 -31.93 -24.25 -10.57
C LEU A 278 -32.32 -25.59 -11.21
N GLY A 279 -33.62 -25.87 -11.37
CA GLY A 279 -34.12 -27.17 -11.84
C GLY A 279 -33.64 -27.59 -13.23
N GLY A 280 -33.34 -26.62 -14.11
CA GLY A 280 -32.88 -26.86 -15.48
C GLY A 280 -31.36 -27.02 -15.64
N LEU A 281 -30.60 -26.95 -14.54
CA LEU A 281 -29.13 -26.93 -14.57
C LEU A 281 -28.53 -28.33 -14.39
N SER A 282 -27.38 -28.53 -15.01
CA SER A 282 -26.72 -29.83 -15.19
C SER A 282 -25.43 -29.98 -14.39
N SER A 283 -24.81 -28.88 -13.96
CA SER A 283 -23.61 -28.90 -13.12
C SER A 283 -23.89 -29.63 -11.79
N SER A 284 -23.00 -30.55 -11.41
CA SER A 284 -23.12 -31.36 -10.20
C SER A 284 -23.19 -30.51 -8.93
N LEU A 285 -22.44 -29.41 -8.86
CA LEU A 285 -22.44 -28.50 -7.72
C LEU A 285 -23.76 -27.73 -7.62
N LEU A 286 -24.32 -27.27 -8.75
CA LEU A 286 -25.61 -26.56 -8.75
C LEU A 286 -26.78 -27.51 -8.42
N GLN A 287 -26.71 -28.77 -8.84
CA GLN A 287 -27.66 -29.80 -8.42
C GLN A 287 -27.57 -30.07 -6.92
N THR A 288 -26.35 -30.19 -6.38
CA THR A 288 -26.13 -30.35 -4.93
C THR A 288 -26.72 -29.17 -4.16
N ILE A 289 -26.49 -27.93 -4.61
CA ILE A 289 -27.07 -26.72 -4.02
C ILE A 289 -28.60 -26.79 -4.07
N ARG A 290 -29.18 -27.11 -5.23
CA ARG A 290 -30.64 -27.24 -5.39
C ARG A 290 -31.23 -28.27 -4.43
N ASP A 291 -30.54 -29.38 -4.23
CA ASP A 291 -31.00 -30.47 -3.37
C ASP A 291 -30.88 -30.12 -1.87
N GLN A 292 -29.94 -29.24 -1.51
CA GLN A 292 -29.81 -28.63 -0.18
C GLN A 292 -30.84 -27.53 0.10
N LEU A 293 -31.47 -26.95 -0.93
CA LEU A 293 -32.59 -26.01 -0.78
C LEU A 293 -33.86 -26.77 -0.40
N GLU A 294 -33.90 -27.25 0.84
CA GLU A 294 -35.03 -27.96 1.42
C GLU A 294 -36.29 -27.08 1.53
N ASP A 295 -37.46 -27.73 1.57
CA ASP A 295 -38.73 -27.03 1.75
C ASP A 295 -38.92 -26.65 3.22
N VAL A 296 -39.02 -25.34 3.47
CA VAL A 296 -39.25 -24.75 4.80
C VAL A 296 -40.55 -23.95 4.84
N SER A 297 -41.52 -24.32 3.98
CA SER A 297 -42.83 -23.67 3.92
C SER A 297 -43.55 -23.68 5.27
N ASP A 298 -43.37 -24.71 6.10
CA ASP A 298 -43.95 -24.78 7.45
C ASP A 298 -43.47 -23.63 8.36
N VAL A 299 -42.19 -23.27 8.30
CA VAL A 299 -41.60 -22.16 9.06
C VAL A 299 -42.15 -20.82 8.56
N VAL A 300 -42.23 -20.67 7.25
CA VAL A 300 -42.80 -19.50 6.60
C VAL A 300 -44.27 -19.32 7.00
N ASP A 301 -45.07 -20.38 6.93
CA ASP A 301 -46.49 -20.37 7.27
C ASP A 301 -46.75 -20.17 8.77
N LEU A 302 -45.85 -20.66 9.63
CA LEU A 302 -45.90 -20.39 11.06
C LEU A 302 -45.73 -18.90 11.33
N ILE A 303 -44.66 -18.29 10.80
CA ILE A 303 -44.38 -16.86 11.00
C ILE A 303 -45.49 -16.01 10.36
N ASP A 304 -46.00 -16.40 9.19
CA ASP A 304 -47.10 -15.72 8.49
C ASP A 304 -48.39 -15.66 9.29
N ARG A 305 -48.73 -16.75 9.98
CA ARG A 305 -49.95 -16.81 10.79
C ARG A 305 -49.77 -16.17 12.15
N ALA A 306 -48.57 -16.21 12.70
CA ALA A 306 -48.30 -15.76 14.06
C ALA A 306 -47.95 -14.27 14.18
N ILE A 307 -47.07 -13.75 13.32
CA ILE A 307 -46.44 -12.43 13.51
C ILE A 307 -47.11 -11.37 12.64
N HIS A 308 -47.43 -10.21 13.23
CA HIS A 308 -48.03 -9.05 12.56
C HIS A 308 -47.06 -8.45 11.52
N GLU A 309 -47.55 -7.93 10.38
CA GLU A 309 -46.68 -7.43 9.28
C GLU A 309 -45.87 -6.18 9.66
N ASP A 310 -46.38 -5.38 10.59
CA ASP A 310 -45.67 -4.23 11.17
C ASP A 310 -45.61 -4.37 12.70
N PRO A 311 -44.70 -5.20 13.24
CA PRO A 311 -44.56 -5.38 14.67
C PRO A 311 -43.66 -4.27 15.26
N PRO A 312 -43.87 -3.92 16.54
CA PRO A 312 -42.98 -2.99 17.24
C PRO A 312 -41.55 -3.56 17.32
N ILE A 313 -40.57 -2.67 17.49
CA ILE A 313 -39.17 -3.06 17.73
C ILE A 313 -39.04 -3.71 19.11
N THR A 314 -39.75 -3.16 20.10
CA THR A 314 -39.72 -3.65 21.47
C THR A 314 -40.67 -4.83 21.64
N ILE A 315 -40.15 -5.96 22.12
CA ILE A 315 -40.94 -7.18 22.38
C ILE A 315 -41.95 -6.99 23.53
N ARG A 316 -41.87 -5.87 24.26
CA ARG A 316 -42.70 -5.56 25.45
C ARG A 316 -43.89 -4.63 25.19
N GLU A 317 -44.01 -4.05 24.00
CA GLU A 317 -45.03 -3.03 23.72
C GLU A 317 -46.33 -3.58 23.12
N GLY A 318 -46.48 -4.92 23.00
CA GLY A 318 -47.67 -5.58 22.43
C GLY A 318 -47.89 -5.24 20.95
N GLY A 319 -48.81 -5.93 20.27
CA GLY A 319 -49.01 -5.80 18.82
C GLY A 319 -48.02 -6.59 17.96
N ILE A 320 -47.42 -7.65 18.52
CA ILE A 320 -46.52 -8.57 17.83
C ILE A 320 -47.31 -9.68 17.14
N ILE A 321 -48.32 -10.22 17.82
CA ILE A 321 -49.08 -11.38 17.36
C ILE A 321 -50.29 -10.96 16.51
N LYS A 322 -50.56 -11.65 15.40
CA LYS A 322 -51.71 -11.42 14.51
C LYS A 322 -53.04 -11.76 15.20
N ASP A 323 -54.09 -10.99 14.87
CA ASP A 323 -55.46 -11.32 15.25
C ASP A 323 -55.83 -12.70 14.65
N GLY A 324 -56.49 -13.57 15.43
CA GLY A 324 -56.88 -14.91 15.00
C GLY A 324 -55.85 -16.02 15.23
N TYR A 325 -54.64 -15.70 15.73
CA TYR A 325 -53.63 -16.71 16.08
C TYR A 325 -53.94 -17.41 17.41
N ASN A 326 -54.46 -16.68 18.39
CA ASN A 326 -54.80 -17.20 19.71
C ASN A 326 -56.13 -16.59 20.21
N SER A 327 -57.08 -17.45 20.59
CA SER A 327 -58.42 -17.03 21.00
C SER A 327 -58.45 -16.24 22.31
N GLU A 328 -57.61 -16.60 23.29
CA GLU A 328 -57.53 -15.88 24.57
C GLU A 328 -57.01 -14.45 24.37
N LEU A 329 -56.00 -14.28 23.50
CA LEU A 329 -55.48 -12.97 23.14
C LEU A 329 -56.53 -12.10 22.43
N ASP A 330 -57.29 -12.69 21.51
CA ASP A 330 -58.35 -11.98 20.78
C ASP A 330 -59.49 -11.55 21.71
N GLU A 331 -59.88 -12.38 22.68
CA GLU A 331 -60.87 -12.04 23.71
C GLU A 331 -60.39 -10.87 24.58
N LEU A 332 -59.14 -10.90 25.05
CA LEU A 332 -58.55 -9.79 25.82
C LEU A 332 -58.49 -8.49 25.00
N ARG A 333 -58.10 -8.57 23.72
CA ARG A 333 -58.11 -7.42 22.80
C ARG A 333 -59.52 -6.88 22.59
N ALA A 334 -60.53 -7.76 22.50
CA ALA A 334 -61.94 -7.36 22.40
C ALA A 334 -62.41 -6.59 23.64
N ILE A 335 -62.03 -7.03 24.85
CA ILE A 335 -62.31 -6.32 26.11
C ILE A 335 -61.70 -4.91 26.08
N VAL A 336 -60.44 -4.76 25.67
CA VAL A 336 -59.78 -3.45 25.57
C VAL A 336 -60.46 -2.55 24.52
N ARG A 337 -60.88 -3.11 23.38
CA ARG A 337 -61.62 -2.37 22.33
C ARG A 337 -62.98 -1.90 22.85
N ASP A 338 -63.72 -2.75 23.56
CA ASP A 338 -65.04 -2.44 24.13
C ASP A 338 -64.94 -1.32 25.19
N VAL A 339 -63.94 -1.38 26.08
CA VAL A 339 -63.74 -0.33 27.09
C VAL A 339 -63.28 1.00 26.47
N LYS A 340 -62.48 1.01 25.40
CA LYS A 340 -62.19 2.25 24.65
C LYS A 340 -63.45 2.84 24.01
N GLY A 341 -64.34 2.00 23.49
CA GLY A 341 -65.67 2.39 23.02
C GLY A 341 -66.52 2.99 24.14
N TRP A 342 -66.48 2.40 25.33
CA TRP A 342 -67.12 2.93 26.53
C TRP A 342 -66.55 4.29 26.96
N ILE A 343 -65.22 4.50 26.92
CA ILE A 343 -64.60 5.80 27.22
C ILE A 343 -65.08 6.89 26.24
N ALA A 344 -65.20 6.57 24.95
CA ALA A 344 -65.75 7.49 23.96
C ALA A 344 -67.23 7.84 24.25
N GLY A 345 -68.02 6.84 24.65
CA GLY A 345 -69.39 7.02 25.11
C GLY A 345 -69.50 7.86 26.39
N LEU A 346 -68.60 7.62 27.37
CA LEU A 346 -68.52 8.39 28.61
C LEU A 346 -68.19 9.86 28.32
N GLN A 347 -67.25 10.14 27.42
CA GLN A 347 -66.94 11.52 27.03
C GLN A 347 -68.18 12.25 26.50
N GLN A 348 -68.98 11.60 25.66
CA GLN A 348 -70.21 12.18 25.12
C GLN A 348 -71.26 12.38 26.22
N LYS A 349 -71.46 11.36 27.06
CA LYS A 349 -72.38 11.41 28.21
C LYS A 349 -72.02 12.53 29.19
N GLU A 350 -70.73 12.71 29.48
CA GLU A 350 -70.27 13.77 30.38
C GLU A 350 -70.38 15.16 29.75
N ARG A 351 -70.20 15.29 28.43
CA ARG A 351 -70.49 16.56 27.71
C ARG A 351 -71.96 16.95 27.80
N GLU A 352 -72.86 15.99 27.63
CA GLU A 352 -74.31 16.20 27.75
C GLU A 352 -74.73 16.50 29.20
N ARG A 353 -74.15 15.79 30.18
CA ARG A 353 -74.43 15.97 31.61
C ARG A 353 -73.98 17.32 32.15
N THR A 354 -72.81 17.80 31.74
CA THR A 354 -72.18 19.01 32.29
C THR A 354 -72.40 20.26 31.43
N GLY A 355 -72.84 20.10 30.17
CA GLY A 355 -72.94 21.19 29.20
C GLY A 355 -71.58 21.69 28.68
N ILE A 356 -70.47 21.03 29.04
CA ILE A 356 -69.11 21.45 28.70
C ILE A 356 -68.69 20.81 27.37
N SER A 357 -68.89 21.52 26.25
CA SER A 357 -68.51 21.03 24.91
C SER A 357 -67.00 20.81 24.74
N SER A 358 -66.16 21.51 25.52
CA SER A 358 -64.70 21.41 25.48
C SER A 358 -64.12 20.24 26.29
N LEU A 359 -64.95 19.46 27.00
CA LEU A 359 -64.51 18.34 27.84
C LEU A 359 -63.84 17.26 26.99
N ARG A 360 -62.65 16.83 27.39
CA ARG A 360 -61.90 15.75 26.74
C ARG A 360 -61.39 14.76 27.77
N ILE A 361 -61.48 13.48 27.45
CA ILE A 361 -60.80 12.44 28.23
C ILE A 361 -59.40 12.25 27.62
N GLY A 362 -58.36 12.48 28.41
CA GLY A 362 -56.96 12.28 28.04
C GLY A 362 -56.31 11.17 28.86
N TYR A 363 -55.12 10.74 28.45
CA TYR A 363 -54.31 9.75 29.18
C TYR A 363 -52.90 10.28 29.40
N ASN A 364 -52.33 10.04 30.58
CA ASN A 364 -50.90 10.24 30.84
C ASN A 364 -50.32 9.12 31.72
N LYS A 365 -49.00 8.95 31.69
CA LYS A 365 -48.30 7.90 32.45
C LYS A 365 -48.32 8.07 33.98
N VAL A 366 -48.69 9.24 34.50
CA VAL A 366 -48.58 9.57 35.94
C VAL A 366 -49.90 9.38 36.70
N PHE A 367 -51.02 9.72 36.08
CA PHE A 367 -52.35 9.73 36.68
C PHE A 367 -53.37 8.88 35.92
N GLY A 368 -52.97 8.30 34.78
CA GLY A 368 -53.84 7.47 33.97
C GLY A 368 -54.80 8.25 33.09
N TYR A 369 -56.01 7.72 32.91
CA TYR A 369 -57.09 8.43 32.24
C TYR A 369 -57.63 9.56 33.12
N TYR A 370 -57.82 10.74 32.53
CA TYR A 370 -58.33 11.92 33.23
C TYR A 370 -59.30 12.70 32.34
N ILE A 371 -60.17 13.48 32.98
CA ILE A 371 -61.08 14.41 32.33
C ILE A 371 -60.46 15.80 32.39
N GLU A 372 -60.22 16.41 31.23
CA GLU A 372 -59.68 17.76 31.11
C GLU A 372 -60.80 18.76 30.85
N VAL A 373 -60.87 19.79 31.70
CA VAL A 373 -61.84 20.88 31.62
C VAL A 373 -61.11 22.21 31.57
N THR A 374 -61.44 23.05 30.60
CA THR A 374 -60.86 24.39 30.44
C THR A 374 -61.27 25.32 31.57
N LYS A 375 -60.36 26.21 32.04
CA LYS A 375 -60.59 27.12 33.17
C LYS A 375 -61.94 27.88 33.17
N PRO A 376 -62.44 28.41 32.03
CA PRO A 376 -63.73 29.10 31.99
C PRO A 376 -64.93 28.22 32.39
N ASN A 377 -64.83 26.90 32.22
CA ASN A 377 -65.91 25.94 32.44
C ASN A 377 -65.82 25.23 33.80
N LEU A 378 -64.89 25.64 34.68
CA LEU A 378 -64.71 25.01 36.01
C LEU A 378 -65.94 25.13 36.91
N HIS A 379 -66.73 26.19 36.74
CA HIS A 379 -67.98 26.39 37.49
C HIS A 379 -69.08 25.38 37.15
N LEU A 380 -68.92 24.63 36.04
CA LEU A 380 -69.84 23.58 35.58
C LEU A 380 -69.35 22.17 35.96
N VAL A 381 -68.22 22.06 36.66
CA VAL A 381 -67.65 20.77 37.07
C VAL A 381 -68.47 20.20 38.24
N PRO A 382 -69.01 18.97 38.13
CA PRO A 382 -69.75 18.33 39.20
C PRO A 382 -68.92 18.03 40.46
N GLU A 383 -69.57 17.89 41.62
CA GLU A 383 -68.88 17.57 42.90
C GLU A 383 -68.27 16.16 42.95
N ASP A 384 -68.73 15.22 42.10
CA ASP A 384 -68.18 13.85 41.98
C ASP A 384 -66.81 13.79 41.29
N TYR A 385 -66.31 14.91 40.76
CA TYR A 385 -65.01 14.99 40.10
C TYR A 385 -63.89 15.24 41.11
N ILE A 386 -62.93 14.31 41.19
CA ILE A 386 -61.77 14.44 42.08
C ILE A 386 -60.65 15.13 41.32
N ARG A 387 -60.31 16.36 41.69
CA ARG A 387 -59.23 17.14 41.06
C ARG A 387 -57.87 16.47 41.30
N LYS A 388 -57.05 16.36 40.25
CA LYS A 388 -55.70 15.79 40.30
C LYS A 388 -54.58 16.75 39.95
N GLN A 389 -54.76 17.61 38.96
CA GLN A 389 -53.70 18.51 38.50
C GLN A 389 -54.28 19.80 37.92
N THR A 390 -53.67 20.93 38.25
CA THR A 390 -54.00 22.24 37.68
C THR A 390 -52.96 22.60 36.61
N LEU A 391 -53.41 22.95 35.40
CA LEU A 391 -52.59 23.43 34.30
C LEU A 391 -52.80 24.93 34.07
N VAL A 392 -51.95 25.51 33.20
CA VAL A 392 -52.02 26.93 32.83
C VAL A 392 -53.40 27.31 32.28
N ASN A 393 -54.02 26.44 31.45
CA ASN A 393 -55.29 26.72 30.75
C ASN A 393 -56.46 25.77 31.09
N ALA A 394 -56.22 24.72 31.88
CA ALA A 394 -57.22 23.68 32.19
C ALA A 394 -56.99 23.05 33.58
N GLU A 395 -57.96 22.32 34.09
CA GLU A 395 -57.79 21.42 35.24
C GLU A 395 -58.14 19.99 34.85
N ARG A 396 -57.43 19.04 35.47
CA ARG A 396 -57.60 17.59 35.25
C ARG A 396 -58.27 16.95 36.45
N PHE A 397 -59.31 16.17 36.18
CA PHE A 397 -60.13 15.47 37.16
C PHE A 397 -60.17 13.96 36.88
N ILE A 398 -60.49 13.17 37.90
CA ILE A 398 -60.81 11.74 37.76
C ILE A 398 -62.17 11.46 38.40
N THR A 399 -62.84 10.40 37.96
CA THR A 399 -64.06 9.89 38.60
C THR A 399 -63.82 8.46 39.10
N PRO A 400 -64.57 7.99 40.13
CA PRO A 400 -64.52 6.59 40.57
C PRO A 400 -64.78 5.60 39.43
N ASP A 401 -65.77 5.88 38.57
CA ASP A 401 -66.10 5.04 37.41
C ASP A 401 -64.94 4.96 36.41
N LEU A 402 -64.28 6.10 36.12
CA LEU A 402 -63.13 6.14 35.22
C LEU A 402 -61.94 5.35 35.78
N LYS A 403 -61.74 5.40 37.10
CA LYS A 403 -60.70 4.65 37.83
C LYS A 403 -60.92 3.13 37.79
N GLU A 404 -62.16 2.67 37.93
CA GLU A 404 -62.47 1.23 37.89
C GLU A 404 -62.23 0.65 36.49
N HIS A 405 -62.67 1.35 35.45
CA HIS A 405 -62.43 0.95 34.06
C HIS A 405 -60.96 1.08 33.65
N GLU A 406 -60.24 2.09 34.15
CA GLU A 406 -58.79 2.21 33.99
C GLU A 406 -58.07 0.97 34.55
N ALA A 407 -58.39 0.54 35.76
CA ALA A 407 -57.78 -0.65 36.37
C ALA A 407 -58.05 -1.92 35.55
N LYS A 408 -59.26 -2.07 35.00
CA LYS A 408 -59.60 -3.18 34.07
C LYS A 408 -58.78 -3.12 32.78
N ILE A 409 -58.57 -1.94 32.20
CA ILE A 409 -57.74 -1.76 30.99
C ILE A 409 -56.28 -2.09 31.27
N LEU A 410 -55.72 -1.58 32.38
CA LEU A 410 -54.32 -1.82 32.71
C LEU A 410 -54.05 -3.30 32.95
N ASN A 411 -54.88 -3.98 33.74
CA ASN A 411 -54.76 -5.43 33.96
C ASN A 411 -54.90 -6.25 32.67
N ALA A 412 -55.85 -5.88 31.80
CA ALA A 412 -56.02 -6.55 30.51
C ALA A 412 -54.84 -6.27 29.57
N GLN A 413 -54.32 -5.04 29.54
CA GLN A 413 -53.18 -4.67 28.70
C GLN A 413 -51.87 -5.33 29.15
N ASP A 414 -51.63 -5.40 30.46
CA ASP A 414 -50.49 -6.13 31.02
C ASP A 414 -50.58 -7.62 30.68
N ARG A 415 -51.77 -8.23 30.85
CA ARG A 415 -51.99 -9.63 30.47
C ARG A 415 -51.84 -9.88 28.97
N ILE A 416 -52.28 -8.94 28.11
CA ILE A 416 -52.05 -8.99 26.66
C ILE A 416 -50.55 -8.97 26.36
N ASN A 417 -49.80 -8.06 26.98
CA ASN A 417 -48.36 -7.95 26.73
C ASN A 417 -47.61 -9.21 27.17
N ASP A 418 -47.95 -9.77 28.34
CA ASP A 418 -47.37 -11.01 28.84
C ASP A 418 -47.71 -12.21 27.92
N LEU A 419 -48.98 -12.36 27.55
CA LEU A 419 -49.43 -13.45 26.67
C LEU A 419 -48.82 -13.34 25.27
N GLU A 420 -48.73 -12.14 24.71
CA GLU A 420 -48.05 -11.92 23.43
C GLU A 420 -46.56 -12.27 23.49
N TYR A 421 -45.88 -11.93 24.59
CA TYR A 421 -44.49 -12.29 24.81
C TYR A 421 -44.31 -13.82 24.91
N GLU A 422 -45.20 -14.50 25.64
CA GLU A 422 -45.21 -15.96 25.75
C GLU A 422 -45.41 -16.63 24.38
N LEU A 423 -46.45 -16.22 23.63
CA LEU A 423 -46.73 -16.73 22.29
C LEU A 423 -45.59 -16.45 21.31
N PHE A 424 -44.99 -15.26 21.37
CA PHE A 424 -43.81 -14.93 20.57
C PHE A 424 -42.62 -15.84 20.89
N CYS A 425 -42.37 -16.09 22.17
CA CYS A 425 -41.30 -17.01 22.59
C CYS A 425 -41.57 -18.43 22.08
N GLU A 426 -42.83 -18.91 22.11
CA GLU A 426 -43.21 -20.21 21.56
C GLU A 426 -42.93 -20.31 20.06
N VAL A 427 -43.33 -19.28 19.29
CA VAL A 427 -43.05 -19.21 17.84
C VAL A 427 -41.55 -19.23 17.59
N ARG A 428 -40.78 -18.42 18.32
CA ARG A 428 -39.32 -18.37 18.18
C ARG A 428 -38.67 -19.73 18.49
N SER A 429 -39.11 -20.42 19.54
CA SER A 429 -38.62 -21.76 19.88
C SER A 429 -38.90 -22.78 18.78
N LYS A 430 -40.11 -22.75 18.19
CA LYS A 430 -40.44 -23.60 17.04
C LYS A 430 -39.58 -23.31 15.80
N VAL A 431 -39.25 -22.04 15.56
CA VAL A 431 -38.32 -21.67 14.47
C VAL A 431 -36.89 -22.15 14.79
N ALA A 432 -36.46 -22.08 16.04
CA ALA A 432 -35.14 -22.53 16.48
C ALA A 432 -34.93 -24.05 16.28
N GLU A 433 -35.98 -24.85 16.36
CA GLU A 433 -35.91 -26.29 16.05
C GLU A 433 -35.47 -26.59 14.60
N MET A 434 -35.71 -25.64 13.67
CA MET A 434 -35.33 -25.76 12.25
C MET A 434 -33.97 -25.11 11.94
N THR A 435 -33.18 -24.75 12.96
CA THR A 435 -31.90 -24.04 12.79
C THR A 435 -30.93 -24.78 11.87
N GLU A 436 -30.81 -26.10 12.01
CA GLU A 436 -29.89 -26.91 11.18
C GLU A 436 -30.22 -26.79 9.69
N VAL A 437 -31.49 -27.00 9.34
CA VAL A 437 -31.98 -26.94 7.96
C VAL A 437 -31.78 -25.54 7.38
N ILE A 438 -32.11 -24.50 8.16
CA ILE A 438 -31.97 -23.11 7.73
C ILE A 438 -30.49 -22.73 7.55
N GLN A 439 -29.58 -23.20 8.40
CA GLN A 439 -28.13 -23.00 8.21
C GLN A 439 -27.61 -23.71 6.94
N ARG A 440 -28.09 -24.93 6.63
CA ARG A 440 -27.75 -25.61 5.37
C ARG A 440 -28.21 -24.80 4.16
N ILE A 441 -29.44 -24.29 4.19
CA ILE A 441 -29.98 -23.42 3.14
C ILE A 441 -29.11 -22.16 3.01
N ALA A 442 -28.75 -21.52 4.12
CA ALA A 442 -27.94 -20.31 4.11
C ALA A 442 -26.55 -20.56 3.49
N ALA A 443 -25.90 -21.67 3.82
CA ALA A 443 -24.62 -22.07 3.23
C ALA A 443 -24.73 -22.37 1.72
N ALA A 444 -25.82 -23.03 1.29
CA ALA A 444 -26.10 -23.32 -0.11
C ALA A 444 -26.34 -22.01 -0.91
N ILE A 445 -27.11 -21.08 -0.35
CA ILE A 445 -27.34 -19.76 -0.93
C ILE A 445 -26.05 -18.93 -0.99
N ALA A 446 -25.22 -18.95 0.05
CA ALA A 446 -23.94 -18.26 0.07
C ALA A 446 -23.02 -18.77 -1.05
N MET A 447 -22.96 -20.10 -1.26
CA MET A 447 -22.22 -20.68 -2.38
C MET A 447 -22.81 -20.29 -3.73
N LEU A 448 -24.13 -20.31 -3.89
CA LEU A 448 -24.81 -19.91 -5.12
C LEU A 448 -24.51 -18.45 -5.49
N ASP A 449 -24.57 -17.54 -4.52
CA ASP A 449 -24.25 -16.12 -4.72
C ASP A 449 -22.80 -15.93 -5.17
N VAL A 450 -21.84 -16.66 -4.59
CA VAL A 450 -20.43 -16.62 -5.02
C VAL A 450 -20.26 -17.12 -6.46
N LEU A 451 -20.92 -18.22 -6.83
CA LEU A 451 -20.85 -18.77 -8.20
C LEU A 451 -21.48 -17.82 -9.22
N ALA A 452 -22.66 -17.26 -8.90
CA ALA A 452 -23.33 -16.26 -9.73
C ALA A 452 -22.53 -14.95 -9.81
N ASN A 453 -21.81 -14.60 -8.75
CA ASN A 453 -20.87 -13.49 -8.72
C ASN A 453 -19.68 -13.71 -9.66
N PHE A 454 -19.02 -14.87 -9.61
CA PHE A 454 -17.94 -15.17 -10.55
C PHE A 454 -18.40 -15.17 -12.01
N ALA A 455 -19.58 -15.73 -12.30
CA ALA A 455 -20.16 -15.67 -13.65
C ALA A 455 -20.45 -14.23 -14.10
N HIS A 456 -20.95 -13.39 -13.19
CA HIS A 456 -21.21 -11.97 -13.46
C HIS A 456 -19.92 -11.20 -13.75
N ILE A 457 -18.91 -11.36 -12.89
CA ILE A 457 -17.63 -10.65 -13.01
C ILE A 457 -16.85 -11.14 -14.22
N ALA A 458 -16.90 -12.44 -14.52
CA ALA A 458 -16.29 -12.97 -15.73
C ALA A 458 -16.89 -12.33 -16.99
N ALA A 459 -18.21 -12.14 -17.05
CA ALA A 459 -18.86 -11.45 -18.16
C ALA A 459 -18.50 -9.96 -18.21
N LYS A 460 -18.46 -9.30 -17.04
CA LYS A 460 -18.16 -7.86 -16.92
C LYS A 460 -16.72 -7.52 -17.29
N ASN A 461 -15.75 -8.33 -16.86
CA ASN A 461 -14.31 -8.08 -17.04
C ASN A 461 -13.68 -8.89 -18.18
N ASN A 462 -14.50 -9.64 -18.94
CA ASN A 462 -14.06 -10.51 -20.02
C ASN A 462 -13.01 -11.54 -19.53
N TYR A 463 -13.31 -12.24 -18.43
CA TYR A 463 -12.48 -13.35 -17.95
C TYR A 463 -12.85 -14.64 -18.68
N VAL A 464 -11.89 -15.55 -18.75
CA VAL A 464 -12.01 -16.85 -19.42
C VAL A 464 -11.94 -17.96 -18.40
N ARG A 465 -12.65 -19.06 -18.67
CA ARG A 465 -12.55 -20.28 -17.87
C ARG A 465 -11.13 -20.88 -18.02
N PRO A 466 -10.38 -21.06 -16.93
CA PRO A 466 -9.08 -21.74 -16.99
C PRO A 466 -9.26 -23.25 -17.23
N GLN A 467 -8.24 -23.86 -17.84
CA GLN A 467 -8.10 -25.32 -17.88
C GLN A 467 -7.21 -25.73 -16.70
N VAL A 468 -7.72 -26.61 -15.84
CA VAL A 468 -7.02 -27.08 -14.65
C VAL A 468 -7.00 -28.61 -14.68
N ASP A 469 -5.80 -29.17 -14.67
CA ASP A 469 -5.52 -30.60 -14.64
C ASP A 469 -4.36 -30.88 -13.67
N GLU A 470 -3.94 -32.15 -13.58
CA GLU A 470 -2.84 -32.61 -12.72
C GLU A 470 -1.45 -32.41 -13.37
N GLY A 471 -1.38 -31.66 -14.47
CA GLY A 471 -0.14 -31.36 -15.18
C GLY A 471 0.77 -30.38 -14.45
N ASP A 472 1.96 -30.17 -15.01
CA ASP A 472 3.00 -29.32 -14.47
C ASP A 472 3.20 -28.01 -15.26
N GLU A 473 2.29 -27.71 -16.19
CA GLU A 473 2.37 -26.55 -17.08
C GLU A 473 1.51 -25.38 -16.59
N VAL A 474 2.06 -24.17 -16.66
CA VAL A 474 1.30 -22.92 -16.47
C VAL A 474 1.34 -22.14 -17.77
N ILE A 475 0.20 -22.05 -18.45
CA ILE A 475 0.06 -21.36 -19.73
C ILE A 475 -0.98 -20.23 -19.57
N ILE A 476 -0.52 -18.99 -19.68
CA ILE A 476 -1.37 -17.79 -19.68
C ILE A 476 -1.13 -17.07 -21.00
N ARG A 477 -2.19 -16.84 -21.77
CA ARG A 477 -2.14 -16.07 -23.02
C ARG A 477 -2.84 -14.74 -22.82
N ASP A 478 -2.21 -13.66 -23.25
CA ASP A 478 -2.69 -12.29 -23.07
C ASP A 478 -3.13 -12.00 -21.62
N GLY A 479 -2.33 -12.44 -20.65
CA GLY A 479 -2.61 -12.30 -19.22
C GLY A 479 -2.68 -10.84 -18.78
N ARG A 480 -3.67 -10.53 -17.94
CA ARG A 480 -3.92 -9.19 -17.39
C ARG A 480 -3.93 -9.22 -15.88
N HIS A 481 -3.40 -8.18 -15.24
CA HIS A 481 -3.46 -8.07 -13.79
C HIS A 481 -4.84 -7.52 -13.36
N PRO A 482 -5.66 -8.28 -12.61
CA PRO A 482 -7.08 -7.96 -12.39
C PRO A 482 -7.32 -6.64 -11.65
N VAL A 483 -6.45 -6.29 -10.70
CA VAL A 483 -6.51 -5.00 -9.97
C VAL A 483 -5.96 -3.84 -10.79
N VAL A 484 -4.73 -3.96 -11.27
CA VAL A 484 -4.02 -2.89 -11.99
C VAL A 484 -4.76 -2.47 -13.27
N GLU A 485 -5.33 -3.42 -14.01
CA GLU A 485 -6.14 -3.11 -15.21
C GLU A 485 -7.24 -2.09 -14.93
N ARG A 486 -7.92 -2.19 -13.77
CA ARG A 486 -8.98 -1.25 -13.37
C ARG A 486 -8.45 0.12 -12.95
N LEU A 487 -7.18 0.24 -12.57
CA LEU A 487 -6.58 1.53 -12.20
C LEU A 487 -6.17 2.34 -13.44
N PHE A 488 -5.81 1.69 -14.55
CA PHE A 488 -5.30 2.31 -15.78
C PHE A 488 -6.35 2.46 -16.89
N THR A 489 -7.53 3.00 -16.55
CA THR A 489 -8.69 3.10 -17.47
C THR A 489 -8.51 4.00 -18.70
N ARG A 490 -7.52 4.91 -18.71
CA ARG A 490 -7.32 5.87 -19.82
C ARG A 490 -6.26 5.46 -20.84
N GLU A 491 -5.22 4.76 -20.40
CA GLU A 491 -4.05 4.41 -21.23
C GLU A 491 -4.09 2.95 -21.72
N GLY A 492 -4.97 2.13 -21.13
CA GLY A 492 -5.08 0.70 -21.43
C GLY A 492 -4.04 -0.14 -20.68
N PHE A 493 -4.36 -1.42 -20.45
CA PHE A 493 -3.43 -2.38 -19.87
C PHE A 493 -2.87 -3.26 -20.99
N VAL A 494 -1.55 -3.38 -21.09
CA VAL A 494 -0.90 -4.25 -22.08
C VAL A 494 -0.82 -5.68 -21.54
N PRO A 495 -1.51 -6.65 -22.16
CA PRO A 495 -1.49 -8.04 -21.71
C PRO A 495 -0.14 -8.70 -21.99
N ASN A 496 0.21 -9.73 -21.20
CA ASN A 496 1.46 -10.49 -21.37
C ASN A 496 1.23 -12.00 -21.30
N ASP A 497 1.94 -12.74 -22.14
CA ASP A 497 1.96 -14.20 -22.08
C ASP A 497 2.84 -14.71 -20.93
N THR A 498 2.52 -15.88 -20.38
CA THR A 498 3.36 -16.60 -19.42
C THR A 498 3.34 -18.09 -19.78
N TYR A 499 4.52 -18.70 -19.84
CA TYR A 499 4.65 -20.15 -20.03
C TYR A 499 5.75 -20.70 -19.13
N LEU A 500 5.37 -21.58 -18.20
CA LEU A 500 6.25 -22.32 -17.30
C LEU A 500 5.92 -23.82 -17.35
N ASN A 501 6.92 -24.67 -17.17
CA ASN A 501 6.76 -26.13 -17.03
C ASN A 501 7.89 -26.73 -16.17
N CYS A 502 7.79 -27.99 -15.74
CA CYS A 502 8.87 -28.63 -14.97
C CYS A 502 9.95 -29.31 -15.84
N SER A 503 9.94 -29.16 -17.16
CA SER A 503 10.89 -29.84 -18.07
C SER A 503 12.01 -28.93 -18.58
N ASP A 504 11.69 -27.86 -19.32
CA ASP A 504 12.65 -26.97 -19.97
C ASP A 504 12.49 -25.49 -19.60
N ARG A 505 11.39 -25.11 -18.92
CA ARG A 505 11.06 -23.71 -18.56
C ARG A 505 10.62 -23.56 -17.10
N GLN A 506 11.44 -24.07 -16.19
CA GLN A 506 11.21 -23.96 -14.74
C GLN A 506 11.45 -22.55 -14.18
N MET A 507 12.28 -21.74 -14.84
CA MET A 507 12.70 -20.43 -14.36
C MET A 507 12.61 -19.37 -15.46
N CYS A 508 11.84 -18.32 -15.20
CA CYS A 508 11.83 -17.10 -16.02
C CYS A 508 12.66 -16.02 -15.33
N ILE A 509 13.83 -15.69 -15.90
CA ILE A 509 14.58 -14.51 -15.47
C ILE A 509 14.01 -13.30 -16.21
N ILE A 510 13.14 -12.55 -15.53
CA ILE A 510 12.58 -11.32 -16.06
C ILE A 510 13.59 -10.19 -15.77
N THR A 511 14.35 -9.81 -16.78
CA THR A 511 15.17 -8.59 -16.75
C THR A 511 14.42 -7.47 -17.46
N GLY A 512 14.35 -6.33 -16.80
CA GLY A 512 13.73 -5.14 -17.34
C GLY A 512 14.15 -3.94 -16.51
N PRO A 513 14.16 -2.73 -17.08
CA PRO A 513 14.34 -1.53 -16.28
C PRO A 513 13.23 -1.46 -15.21
N ASN A 514 13.54 -0.97 -14.01
CA ASN A 514 12.52 -0.72 -12.99
C ASN A 514 11.41 0.21 -13.55
N MET A 515 10.26 -0.38 -13.87
CA MET A 515 9.05 0.13 -14.55
C MET A 515 8.79 1.66 -14.57
N SER A 516 8.35 2.12 -15.76
CA SER A 516 7.40 3.21 -16.06
C SER A 516 7.74 4.65 -15.62
N GLY A 517 8.74 5.28 -16.26
CA GLY A 517 8.83 6.75 -16.31
C GLY A 517 10.00 7.39 -15.57
N LYS A 518 11.08 6.67 -15.26
CA LYS A 518 12.29 7.21 -14.60
C LYS A 518 13.38 7.58 -15.61
N CYS A 519 13.26 8.72 -16.27
CA CYS A 519 14.23 9.18 -17.27
C CYS A 519 15.03 10.39 -16.76
N VAL A 520 16.28 10.49 -17.22
CA VAL A 520 17.11 11.71 -17.10
C VAL A 520 17.29 12.33 -18.48
N THR A 521 17.66 13.60 -18.54
CA THR A 521 17.86 14.29 -19.82
C THR A 521 19.06 13.75 -20.60
N GLY A 522 18.99 13.86 -21.93
CA GLY A 522 20.02 13.36 -22.86
C GLY A 522 21.42 13.95 -22.68
N ASP A 523 21.55 15.11 -22.05
CA ASP A 523 22.82 15.78 -21.72
C ASP A 523 23.38 15.36 -20.34
N THR A 524 22.74 14.41 -19.66
CA THR A 524 23.25 13.84 -18.40
C THR A 524 24.53 13.06 -18.67
N MET A 525 25.60 13.44 -17.97
CA MET A 525 26.89 12.77 -18.09
C MET A 525 26.90 11.49 -17.24
N VAL A 526 27.37 10.38 -17.82
CA VAL A 526 27.47 9.07 -17.18
C VAL A 526 28.89 8.52 -17.32
N PHE A 527 29.40 7.89 -16.25
CA PHE A 527 30.69 7.21 -16.27
C PHE A 527 30.53 5.80 -16.85
N THR A 528 31.35 5.47 -17.84
CA THR A 528 31.29 4.20 -18.56
C THR A 528 32.69 3.63 -18.84
N SER A 529 32.80 2.37 -19.24
CA SER A 529 34.05 1.78 -19.75
C SER A 529 34.54 2.42 -21.05
N GLU A 530 33.70 3.22 -21.73
CA GLU A 530 34.11 4.03 -22.87
C GLU A 530 34.56 5.46 -22.45
N GLY A 531 34.54 5.77 -21.16
CA GLY A 531 34.82 7.08 -20.59
C GLY A 531 33.57 7.83 -20.14
N LEU A 532 33.69 9.16 -20.02
CA LEU A 532 32.61 10.03 -19.55
C LEU A 532 31.79 10.53 -20.74
N LEU A 533 30.54 10.07 -20.87
CA LEU A 533 29.68 10.34 -22.03
C LEU A 533 28.40 11.05 -21.65
N GLU A 534 27.84 11.88 -22.54
CA GLU A 534 26.43 12.27 -22.42
C GLU A 534 25.55 11.04 -22.73
N ILE A 535 24.47 10.81 -21.98
CA ILE A 535 23.65 9.59 -22.13
C ILE A 535 23.13 9.43 -23.57
N LYS A 536 22.82 10.52 -24.28
CA LYS A 536 22.41 10.48 -25.69
C LYS A 536 23.49 9.95 -26.65
N GLU A 537 24.77 9.96 -26.27
CA GLU A 537 25.85 9.39 -27.08
C GLU A 537 25.81 7.85 -27.06
N LEU A 538 25.13 7.25 -26.09
CA LEU A 538 24.92 5.80 -26.00
C LEU A 538 23.78 5.32 -26.92
N GLN A 539 23.06 6.25 -27.56
CA GLN A 539 21.98 5.94 -28.47
C GLN A 539 22.54 5.28 -29.75
N PRO A 540 22.17 4.03 -30.06
CA PRO A 540 22.78 3.28 -31.17
C PRO A 540 22.29 3.75 -32.54
N CYS A 541 21.03 4.20 -32.63
CA CYS A 541 20.40 4.70 -33.85
C CYS A 541 19.31 5.73 -33.53
N PRO A 542 18.85 6.54 -34.51
CA PRO A 542 17.63 7.34 -34.32
C PRO A 542 16.46 6.44 -33.92
N MET A 543 15.82 6.77 -32.80
CA MET A 543 14.78 5.97 -32.16
C MET A 543 13.48 6.76 -32.08
N ASN A 544 12.35 6.06 -32.18
CA ASN A 544 11.05 6.66 -31.88
C ASN A 544 10.88 6.76 -30.34
N PRO A 545 10.14 7.75 -29.82
CA PRO A 545 9.78 7.79 -28.41
C PRO A 545 9.19 6.45 -27.93
N ASP A 546 9.47 6.12 -26.68
CA ASP A 546 9.06 4.90 -25.99
C ASP A 546 9.57 3.60 -26.60
N THR A 547 10.78 3.63 -27.17
CA THR A 547 11.43 2.43 -27.73
C THR A 547 12.74 2.08 -27.03
N PHE A 548 13.10 0.80 -27.14
CA PHE A 548 14.36 0.24 -26.70
C PHE A 548 15.24 -0.07 -27.90
N ALA A 549 16.55 0.08 -27.73
CA ALA A 549 17.53 -0.39 -28.68
C ALA A 549 18.71 -1.03 -27.94
N PRO A 550 19.32 -2.09 -28.51
CA PRO A 550 20.46 -2.73 -27.87
C PRO A 550 21.61 -1.75 -27.71
N CYS A 551 22.17 -1.68 -26.51
CA CYS A 551 23.46 -1.04 -26.26
C CYS A 551 24.35 -2.05 -25.51
N SER A 552 25.64 -1.81 -25.42
CA SER A 552 26.52 -2.69 -24.64
C SER A 552 27.63 -1.83 -24.08
N VAL A 553 27.43 -1.32 -22.87
CA VAL A 553 28.39 -0.45 -22.21
C VAL A 553 28.50 -0.83 -20.73
N ILE A 554 29.73 -0.91 -20.21
CA ILE A 554 29.93 -1.19 -18.80
C ILE A 554 29.78 0.12 -18.02
N VAL A 555 28.95 0.09 -16.98
CA VAL A 555 28.72 1.16 -16.02
C VAL A 555 29.07 0.65 -14.62
N THR A 556 29.22 1.54 -13.64
CA THR A 556 29.51 1.14 -12.25
C THR A 556 28.64 1.93 -11.28
N ASP A 557 28.25 1.28 -10.19
CA ASP A 557 27.61 1.91 -9.02
C ASP A 557 28.62 2.21 -7.89
N GLY A 558 29.92 2.07 -8.18
CA GLY A 558 31.03 2.31 -7.25
C GLY A 558 31.29 1.12 -6.32
N LYS A 559 30.52 0.03 -6.45
CA LYS A 559 30.74 -1.26 -5.78
C LYS A 559 30.96 -2.40 -6.78
N SER A 560 30.24 -2.36 -7.90
CA SER A 560 30.28 -3.38 -8.95
C SER A 560 30.15 -2.76 -10.33
N GLU A 561 30.89 -3.34 -11.29
CA GLU A 561 30.68 -3.08 -12.71
C GLU A 561 29.48 -3.88 -13.22
N LYS A 562 28.66 -3.26 -14.06
CA LYS A 562 27.45 -3.84 -14.66
C LYS A 562 27.42 -3.51 -16.14
N THR A 563 26.95 -4.43 -16.96
CA THR A 563 26.71 -4.16 -18.38
C THR A 563 25.31 -3.58 -18.54
N ALA A 564 25.21 -2.45 -19.24
CA ALA A 564 23.95 -1.93 -19.77
C ALA A 564 23.76 -2.49 -21.18
N ASP A 565 22.73 -3.33 -21.34
CA ASP A 565 22.44 -4.06 -22.59
C ASP A 565 21.38 -3.38 -23.47
N GLN A 566 20.70 -2.35 -22.95
CA GLN A 566 19.60 -1.66 -23.62
C GLN A 566 19.65 -0.16 -23.34
N PHE A 567 19.39 0.62 -24.39
CA PHE A 567 19.14 2.05 -24.34
C PHE A 567 17.64 2.31 -24.53
N TYR A 568 17.03 3.10 -23.65
CA TYR A 568 15.62 3.49 -23.75
C TYR A 568 15.50 4.96 -24.11
N TYR A 569 14.66 5.28 -25.09
CA TYR A 569 14.37 6.65 -25.50
C TYR A 569 12.93 7.02 -25.17
N GLY A 570 12.71 7.72 -24.05
CA GLY A 570 11.37 8.13 -23.58
C GLY A 570 10.77 9.38 -24.23
N GLY A 571 11.39 9.97 -25.25
CA GLY A 571 10.91 11.19 -25.90
C GLY A 571 11.03 12.45 -25.02
N PHE A 572 10.14 13.43 -25.27
CA PHE A 572 10.10 14.71 -24.54
C PHE A 572 9.10 14.63 -23.39
N ALA A 573 9.49 15.07 -22.20
CA ALA A 573 8.64 15.04 -21.02
C ALA A 573 8.80 16.31 -20.15
N LYS A 574 7.85 16.52 -19.22
CA LYS A 574 8.04 17.50 -18.16
C LYS A 574 9.15 17.02 -17.23
N THR A 575 10.11 17.90 -16.92
CA THR A 575 11.28 17.57 -16.09
C THR A 575 11.36 18.45 -14.85
N ILE A 576 12.08 17.95 -13.85
CA ILE A 576 12.48 18.66 -12.64
C ILE A 576 14.00 18.70 -12.61
N ARG A 577 14.56 19.90 -12.49
CA ARG A 577 15.99 20.16 -12.34
C ARG A 577 16.30 20.47 -10.89
N ILE A 578 17.26 19.74 -10.34
CA ILE A 578 17.76 19.94 -8.98
C ILE A 578 19.22 20.38 -9.04
N ARG A 579 19.56 21.38 -8.20
CA ARG A 579 20.93 21.86 -8.02
C ARG A 579 21.33 21.81 -6.55
N THR A 580 22.46 21.17 -6.27
CA THR A 580 23.02 21.08 -4.92
C THR A 580 23.84 22.30 -4.54
N ARG A 581 24.16 22.44 -3.26
CA ARG A 581 24.99 23.53 -2.73
C ARG A 581 26.36 23.66 -3.40
N PHE A 582 26.95 22.56 -3.88
CA PHE A 582 28.25 22.61 -4.58
C PHE A 582 28.10 22.76 -6.11
N GLY A 583 26.88 22.98 -6.61
CA GLY A 583 26.62 23.23 -8.01
C GLY A 583 26.51 21.98 -8.89
N PHE A 584 26.40 20.79 -8.28
CA PHE A 584 26.01 19.58 -9.04
C PHE A 584 24.54 19.70 -9.44
N GLU A 585 24.24 19.30 -10.68
CA GLU A 585 22.93 19.46 -11.30
C GLU A 585 22.50 18.13 -11.92
N ILE A 586 21.25 17.75 -11.69
CA ILE A 586 20.56 16.63 -12.34
C ILE A 586 19.17 17.09 -12.78
N GLU A 587 18.71 16.59 -13.93
CA GLU A 587 17.38 16.88 -14.48
C GLU A 587 16.77 15.59 -15.01
N GLY A 588 15.51 15.34 -14.66
CA GLY A 588 14.78 14.15 -15.06
C GLY A 588 13.29 14.25 -14.83
N THR A 589 12.57 13.18 -15.12
CA THR A 589 11.11 13.10 -14.93
C THR A 589 10.73 13.11 -13.44
N PRO A 590 9.53 13.58 -13.05
CA PRO A 590 9.09 13.63 -11.65
C PRO A 590 9.27 12.31 -10.89
N GLU A 591 9.03 11.18 -11.56
CA GLU A 591 9.11 9.82 -11.00
C GLU A 591 10.55 9.32 -10.77
N HIS A 592 11.57 9.98 -11.35
CA HIS A 592 12.96 9.56 -11.22
C HIS A 592 13.40 9.63 -9.75
N ARG A 593 14.02 8.57 -9.24
CA ARG A 593 14.35 8.47 -7.81
C ARG A 593 15.81 8.73 -7.54
N LEU A 594 16.09 9.52 -6.49
CA LEU A 594 17.43 9.75 -5.95
C LEU A 594 17.49 9.28 -4.51
N TRP A 595 18.64 8.78 -4.10
CA TRP A 595 18.89 8.45 -2.70
C TRP A 595 19.09 9.75 -1.92
N ALA A 596 18.21 10.01 -0.95
CA ALA A 596 18.19 11.24 -0.18
C ALA A 596 18.20 10.92 1.33
N ARG A 597 18.91 11.75 2.09
CA ARG A 597 18.83 11.82 3.54
C ARG A 597 17.97 13.02 3.93
N ASN A 598 16.93 12.75 4.70
CA ASN A 598 16.04 13.76 5.28
C ASN A 598 16.78 14.59 6.34
N PRO A 599 16.28 15.80 6.66
CA PRO A 599 16.81 16.62 7.74
C PRO A 599 16.79 15.94 9.13
N ASP A 600 15.89 14.97 9.33
CA ASP A 600 15.79 14.16 10.56
C ASP A 600 16.82 13.02 10.64
N GLY A 601 17.62 12.82 9.58
CA GLY A 601 18.65 11.79 9.50
C GLY A 601 18.22 10.47 8.85
N SER A 602 16.92 10.27 8.57
CA SER A 602 16.44 9.09 7.83
C SER A 602 16.89 9.10 6.38
N GLU A 603 17.20 7.93 5.81
CA GLU A 603 17.64 7.76 4.42
C GLU A 603 16.66 6.92 3.62
N GLY A 604 16.52 7.23 2.34
CA GLY A 604 15.74 6.40 1.42
C GLY A 604 15.68 6.96 0.01
N TRP A 605 15.07 6.18 -0.89
CA TRP A 605 14.75 6.63 -2.24
C TRP A 605 13.60 7.64 -2.21
N LYS A 606 13.82 8.83 -2.77
CA LYS A 606 12.78 9.84 -3.01
C LYS A 606 12.63 10.13 -4.49
N ARG A 607 11.42 10.41 -4.95
CA ARG A 607 11.16 10.90 -6.30
C ARG A 607 11.66 12.35 -6.48
N LEU A 608 11.97 12.76 -7.70
CA LEU A 608 12.44 14.11 -8.00
C LEU A 608 11.44 15.19 -7.58
N ASP A 609 10.13 14.91 -7.66
CA ASP A 609 9.07 15.83 -7.22
C ASP A 609 8.81 15.85 -5.71
N GLU A 610 9.29 14.84 -4.99
CA GLU A 610 9.22 14.78 -3.53
C GLU A 610 10.41 15.46 -2.85
N ILE A 611 11.49 15.72 -3.59
CA ILE A 611 12.69 16.35 -3.06
C ILE A 611 12.41 17.82 -2.75
N LYS A 612 12.81 18.24 -1.55
CA LYS A 612 12.63 19.61 -1.06
C LYS A 612 13.98 20.29 -0.86
N GLN A 613 13.97 21.63 -0.89
CA GLN A 613 15.13 22.42 -0.50
C GLN A 613 15.53 22.06 0.95
N GLY A 614 16.82 21.78 1.17
CA GLY A 614 17.33 21.30 2.47
C GLY A 614 17.50 19.78 2.59
N ASP A 615 16.91 18.97 1.70
CA ASP A 615 17.20 17.54 1.62
C ASP A 615 18.67 17.32 1.22
N MET A 616 19.31 16.23 1.67
CA MET A 616 20.68 15.91 1.28
C MET A 616 20.72 14.75 0.30
N LEU A 617 21.22 14.97 -0.91
CA LEU A 617 21.33 13.94 -1.94
C LEU A 617 22.67 13.21 -1.85
N ALA A 618 22.63 11.88 -1.94
CA ALA A 618 23.83 11.07 -2.07
C ALA A 618 24.36 11.15 -3.50
N ILE A 619 25.64 11.54 -3.63
CA ILE A 619 26.34 11.63 -4.90
C ILE A 619 27.53 10.66 -4.85
N PRO A 620 27.58 9.67 -5.75
CA PRO A 620 28.73 8.78 -5.80
C PRO A 620 29.99 9.52 -6.27
N ARG A 621 31.13 9.19 -5.67
CA ARG A 621 32.47 9.72 -5.97
C ARG A 621 33.47 8.58 -6.02
N LYS A 622 34.61 8.82 -6.67
CA LYS A 622 35.70 7.85 -6.78
C LYS A 622 35.24 6.54 -7.46
N MET A 623 34.53 6.67 -8.58
CA MET A 623 34.02 5.51 -9.33
C MET A 623 35.14 4.78 -10.08
N GLU A 624 36.20 5.51 -10.45
CA GLU A 624 37.44 4.99 -11.06
C GLU A 624 37.22 4.14 -12.33
N ILE A 625 36.10 4.33 -13.04
CA ILE A 625 35.90 3.80 -14.38
C ILE A 625 36.36 4.84 -15.42
N TRP A 626 37.15 4.39 -16.40
CA TRP A 626 37.80 5.24 -17.40
C TRP A 626 37.73 4.58 -18.78
N GLY A 627 37.86 5.37 -19.85
CA GLY A 627 37.88 4.84 -21.20
C GLY A 627 39.20 4.18 -21.58
N GLU A 628 39.15 3.20 -22.50
CA GLU A 628 40.36 2.52 -23.01
C GLU A 628 40.87 3.12 -24.35
N LYS A 629 40.06 3.92 -25.04
CA LYS A 629 40.32 4.34 -26.43
C LYS A 629 41.46 5.38 -26.52
N LEU A 630 42.53 5.03 -27.25
CA LEU A 630 43.71 5.88 -27.50
C LEU A 630 43.94 6.22 -28.99
N ASP A 631 43.13 5.65 -29.90
CA ASP A 631 43.34 5.79 -31.35
C ASP A 631 42.88 7.15 -31.87
N VAL A 632 43.80 7.87 -32.50
CA VAL A 632 43.52 9.16 -33.13
C VAL A 632 43.13 8.94 -34.59
N LYS A 633 41.83 8.98 -34.89
CA LYS A 633 41.34 8.99 -36.28
C LYS A 633 41.24 10.43 -36.77
N THR A 634 42.05 10.79 -37.77
CA THR A 634 42.15 12.16 -38.29
C THR A 634 42.17 12.20 -39.82
N GLY A 635 41.41 13.14 -40.40
CA GLY A 635 41.46 13.45 -41.82
C GLY A 635 42.55 14.47 -42.19
N ALA A 636 43.31 14.97 -41.20
CA ALA A 636 44.32 16.00 -41.42
C ALA A 636 45.44 15.55 -42.37
N GLY A 637 45.78 14.25 -42.37
CA GLY A 637 46.75 13.68 -43.30
C GLY A 637 46.36 13.84 -44.78
N GLU A 638 45.06 13.83 -45.08
CA GLU A 638 44.51 13.79 -46.44
C GLU A 638 44.36 15.17 -47.09
N LEU A 639 44.58 16.26 -46.33
CA LEU A 639 44.44 17.62 -46.84
C LEU A 639 45.36 17.89 -48.04
N LYS A 640 44.76 18.29 -49.17
CA LYS A 640 45.47 18.71 -50.39
C LYS A 640 45.89 20.18 -50.28
N ARG A 641 47.02 20.56 -50.88
CA ARG A 641 47.54 21.95 -50.96
C ARG A 641 47.88 22.61 -49.60
N CYS A 642 48.52 21.87 -48.68
CA CYS A 642 49.09 22.42 -47.44
C CYS A 642 50.48 21.83 -47.15
N LYS A 643 51.31 22.54 -46.38
CA LYS A 643 52.57 21.98 -45.85
C LYS A 643 52.26 20.80 -44.93
N LYS A 644 53.14 19.78 -44.96
CA LYS A 644 53.01 18.56 -44.18
C LYS A 644 53.92 18.59 -42.96
N TYR A 645 53.38 18.15 -41.82
CA TYR A 645 54.00 18.07 -40.51
C TYR A 645 53.76 16.69 -39.91
N ASN A 646 54.50 16.35 -38.85
CA ASN A 646 54.27 15.12 -38.11
C ASN A 646 52.91 15.19 -37.44
N LEU A 647 52.16 14.09 -37.45
CA LEU A 647 50.87 13.96 -36.77
C LEU A 647 50.98 12.74 -35.85
N PRO A 648 50.87 12.91 -34.52
CA PRO A 648 50.89 11.78 -33.60
C PRO A 648 49.75 10.79 -33.91
N GLU A 649 50.05 9.50 -33.90
CA GLU A 649 49.04 8.44 -34.15
C GLU A 649 48.26 8.07 -32.88
N LYS A 650 48.82 8.39 -31.71
CA LYS A 650 48.24 8.09 -30.40
C LYS A 650 48.18 9.33 -29.54
N LEU A 651 47.14 9.41 -28.71
CA LEU A 651 47.00 10.46 -27.71
C LEU A 651 47.91 10.16 -26.51
N ASN A 652 49.07 10.83 -26.46
CA ASN A 652 50.02 10.71 -25.36
C ASN A 652 49.86 11.84 -24.32
N GLU A 653 50.57 11.72 -23.20
CA GLU A 653 50.49 12.65 -22.07
C GLU A 653 50.86 14.10 -22.44
N ASP A 654 51.88 14.29 -23.28
CA ASP A 654 52.32 15.62 -23.69
C ASP A 654 51.32 16.28 -24.64
N LEU A 655 50.72 15.53 -25.56
CA LEU A 655 49.65 16.02 -26.42
C LEU A 655 48.42 16.37 -25.60
N ALA A 656 48.04 15.55 -24.62
CA ALA A 656 46.92 15.82 -23.72
C ALA A 656 47.15 17.08 -22.87
N TYR A 657 48.36 17.23 -22.32
CA TYR A 657 48.76 18.43 -21.58
C TYR A 657 48.71 19.68 -22.46
N LEU A 658 49.20 19.61 -23.69
CA LEU A 658 49.10 20.70 -24.66
C LEU A 658 47.64 21.03 -24.98
N MET A 659 46.78 20.03 -25.16
CA MET A 659 45.34 20.24 -25.37
C MET A 659 44.73 20.98 -24.17
N GLY A 660 45.12 20.65 -22.94
CA GLY A 660 44.70 21.36 -21.73
C GLY A 660 45.10 22.85 -21.74
N LEU A 661 46.36 23.15 -22.08
CA LEU A 661 46.85 24.53 -22.23
C LEU A 661 46.10 25.30 -23.32
N LEU A 662 45.80 24.64 -24.44
CA LEU A 662 45.03 25.22 -25.55
C LEU A 662 43.57 25.51 -25.17
N VAL A 663 42.95 24.67 -24.34
CA VAL A 663 41.61 24.95 -23.81
C VAL A 663 41.63 26.14 -22.86
N GLY A 664 42.66 26.27 -22.03
CA GLY A 664 42.83 27.42 -21.12
C GLY A 664 43.19 28.71 -21.87
N ASP A 665 44.48 28.86 -22.18
CA ASP A 665 45.08 30.08 -22.72
C ASP A 665 45.15 30.13 -24.27
N GLY A 666 44.57 29.14 -24.95
CA GLY A 666 44.59 29.06 -26.41
C GLY A 666 43.52 29.89 -27.12
N THR A 667 43.89 30.44 -28.28
CA THR A 667 42.99 31.00 -29.29
C THR A 667 42.73 29.96 -30.37
N LEU A 668 41.53 29.37 -30.37
CA LEU A 668 41.13 28.27 -31.25
C LEU A 668 40.08 28.67 -32.31
N THR A 669 39.76 29.95 -32.43
CA THR A 669 38.69 30.48 -33.30
C THR A 669 38.96 30.35 -34.80
N TYR A 670 40.22 30.23 -35.21
CA TYR A 670 40.61 30.27 -36.63
C TYR A 670 40.85 28.88 -37.21
N GLU A 671 40.62 28.72 -38.52
CA GLU A 671 40.77 27.44 -39.25
C GLU A 671 42.21 27.05 -39.59
N ASN A 672 43.12 28.02 -39.59
CA ASN A 672 44.49 27.83 -40.08
C ASN A 672 45.57 28.25 -39.07
N SER A 673 45.17 28.72 -37.88
CA SER A 673 46.11 29.21 -36.89
C SER A 673 45.67 28.89 -35.47
N ILE A 674 46.66 28.76 -34.62
CA ILE A 674 46.53 28.52 -33.19
C ILE A 674 47.48 29.51 -32.52
N ALA A 675 47.05 30.14 -31.44
CA ALA A 675 47.92 30.92 -30.58
C ALA A 675 47.71 30.51 -29.13
N VAL A 676 48.75 30.53 -28.32
CA VAL A 676 48.70 30.29 -26.87
C VAL A 676 49.42 31.44 -26.19
N SER A 677 48.77 32.05 -25.20
CA SER A 677 49.40 33.06 -24.35
C SER A 677 50.08 32.37 -23.17
N ALA A 678 51.42 32.36 -23.14
CA ALA A 678 52.21 31.69 -22.10
C ALA A 678 53.09 32.71 -21.37
N GLY A 679 52.53 33.37 -20.35
CA GLY A 679 53.27 34.36 -19.55
C GLY A 679 54.24 33.76 -18.53
N ASP A 680 54.12 32.47 -18.21
CA ASP A 680 55.04 31.73 -17.34
C ASP A 680 56.20 31.17 -18.19
N PRO A 681 57.48 31.49 -17.88
CA PRO A 681 58.63 31.00 -18.66
C PRO A 681 58.67 29.48 -18.82
N PHE A 682 58.21 28.74 -17.81
CA PHE A 682 58.14 27.29 -17.91
C PHE A 682 57.12 26.84 -18.98
N LEU A 683 55.92 27.41 -18.96
CA LEU A 683 54.88 27.08 -19.95
C LEU A 683 55.30 27.49 -21.36
N PHE A 684 55.99 28.63 -21.47
CA PHE A 684 56.50 29.11 -22.75
C PHE A 684 57.46 28.10 -23.40
N GLU A 685 58.44 27.61 -22.66
CA GLU A 685 59.38 26.59 -23.18
C GLU A 685 58.70 25.24 -23.38
N GLU A 686 57.81 24.84 -22.48
CA GLU A 686 57.13 23.55 -22.55
C GLU A 686 56.20 23.43 -23.77
N VAL A 687 55.45 24.49 -24.10
CA VAL A 687 54.63 24.54 -25.31
C VAL A 687 55.49 24.42 -26.56
N ARG A 688 56.67 25.08 -26.59
CA ARG A 688 57.61 24.97 -27.71
C ARG A 688 58.20 23.57 -27.85
N ARG A 689 58.62 22.96 -26.73
CA ARG A 689 59.13 21.58 -26.69
C ARG A 689 58.10 20.63 -27.26
N ILE A 690 56.88 20.65 -26.74
CA ILE A 690 55.82 19.72 -27.16
C ILE A 690 55.45 19.94 -28.64
N PHE A 691 55.32 21.18 -29.11
CA PHE A 691 55.02 21.42 -30.53
C PHE A 691 56.11 20.92 -31.48
N LYS A 692 57.38 21.11 -31.09
CA LYS A 692 58.53 20.63 -31.85
C LYS A 692 58.59 19.10 -31.87
N GLU A 693 58.40 18.45 -30.74
CA GLU A 693 58.48 16.99 -30.62
C GLU A 693 57.29 16.28 -31.28
N GLN A 694 56.07 16.76 -31.04
CA GLN A 694 54.84 16.12 -31.54
C GLN A 694 54.60 16.41 -33.03
N PHE A 695 54.85 17.63 -33.49
CA PHE A 695 54.50 18.06 -34.85
C PHE A 695 55.70 18.37 -35.74
N GLY A 696 56.92 18.45 -35.21
CA GLY A 696 58.07 18.96 -35.95
C GLY A 696 57.91 20.45 -36.31
N TYR A 697 57.08 21.20 -35.56
CA TYR A 697 56.73 22.59 -35.87
C TYR A 697 57.38 23.55 -34.86
N GLU A 698 58.20 24.47 -35.35
CA GLU A 698 58.76 25.57 -34.54
C GLU A 698 57.76 26.73 -34.47
N LEU A 699 57.26 27.01 -33.26
CA LEU A 699 56.33 28.11 -33.02
C LEU A 699 57.01 29.46 -33.21
N TYR A 700 56.29 30.42 -33.81
CA TYR A 700 56.76 31.80 -33.88
C TYR A 700 56.25 32.59 -32.67
N VAL A 701 57.13 33.45 -32.13
CA VAL A 701 56.82 34.32 -31.00
C VAL A 701 56.23 35.62 -31.54
N LYS A 702 55.05 36.02 -31.06
CA LYS A 702 54.44 37.29 -31.45
C LYS A 702 55.22 38.49 -30.87
N PRO A 703 55.02 39.72 -31.40
CA PRO A 703 55.71 40.91 -30.91
C PRO A 703 55.55 41.20 -29.42
N ASN A 704 54.47 40.73 -28.78
CA ASN A 704 54.25 40.86 -27.33
C ASN A 704 55.13 39.95 -26.46
N ARG A 705 55.94 39.07 -27.08
CA ARG A 705 56.90 38.13 -26.44
C ARG A 705 56.31 37.09 -25.49
N VAL A 706 55.00 37.07 -25.31
CA VAL A 706 54.29 36.12 -24.43
C VAL A 706 53.40 35.17 -25.20
N ASP A 707 52.99 35.51 -26.43
CA ASP A 707 52.18 34.63 -27.26
C ASP A 707 53.04 33.83 -28.22
N LEU A 708 52.80 32.52 -28.23
CA LEU A 708 53.30 31.58 -29.22
C LEU A 708 52.21 31.30 -30.24
N ALA A 709 52.57 31.18 -31.51
CA ALA A 709 51.60 30.86 -32.55
C ALA A 709 52.13 29.89 -33.61
N ALA A 710 51.19 29.11 -34.14
CA ALA A 710 51.37 28.21 -35.28
C ALA A 710 50.38 28.61 -36.37
N THR A 711 50.84 28.68 -37.61
CA THR A 711 49.97 28.90 -38.78
C THR A 711 50.05 27.66 -39.67
N SER A 712 49.24 26.66 -39.34
CA SER A 712 49.16 25.40 -40.07
C SER A 712 47.72 24.90 -40.13
N LYS A 713 47.18 24.81 -41.34
CA LYS A 713 45.87 24.20 -41.60
C LYS A 713 45.85 22.72 -41.22
N GLN A 714 46.96 22.00 -41.41
CA GLN A 714 47.04 20.57 -41.09
C GLN A 714 46.98 20.32 -39.58
N ILE A 715 47.82 21.01 -38.80
CA ILE A 715 47.85 20.86 -37.35
C ILE A 715 46.53 21.34 -36.75
N ARG A 716 45.98 22.46 -37.25
CA ARG A 716 44.68 22.94 -36.76
C ARG A 716 43.54 21.95 -37.03
N ARG A 717 43.53 21.30 -38.21
CA ARG A 717 42.56 20.25 -38.53
C ARG A 717 42.74 19.01 -37.66
N TYR A 718 43.99 18.61 -37.42
CA TYR A 718 44.30 17.49 -36.52
C TYR A 718 43.74 17.72 -35.12
N LEU A 719 43.98 18.90 -34.54
CA LEU A 719 43.42 19.26 -33.24
C LEU A 719 41.89 19.35 -33.26
N TYR A 720 41.29 19.81 -34.37
CA TYR A 720 39.84 19.80 -34.55
C TYR A 720 39.27 18.37 -34.52
N ASP A 721 39.90 17.44 -35.23
CA ASP A 721 39.50 16.03 -35.24
C ASP A 721 39.64 15.40 -33.84
N LEU A 722 40.62 15.84 -33.04
CA LEU A 722 40.75 15.47 -31.63
C LEU A 722 39.68 16.09 -30.72
N GLY A 723 38.82 16.96 -31.23
CA GLY A 723 37.75 17.60 -30.47
C GLY A 723 38.05 19.01 -29.99
N LEU A 724 39.17 19.64 -30.36
CA LEU A 724 39.40 21.07 -30.15
C LEU A 724 38.70 21.89 -31.25
N GLY A 725 37.40 22.10 -31.08
CA GLY A 725 36.54 22.83 -32.01
C GLY A 725 36.91 24.31 -32.20
N TYR A 726 36.18 25.01 -33.06
CA TYR A 726 36.36 26.45 -33.30
C TYR A 726 35.63 27.28 -32.24
N TRP A 727 36.19 27.32 -31.04
CA TRP A 727 35.49 27.86 -29.88
C TRP A 727 35.81 29.32 -29.60
N ASN A 728 34.80 30.03 -29.11
CA ASN A 728 34.99 31.27 -28.34
C ASN A 728 35.06 30.94 -26.84
N ALA A 729 35.35 31.93 -25.99
CA ALA A 729 35.50 31.71 -24.55
C ALA A 729 34.29 31.07 -23.83
N ALA A 730 33.07 31.25 -24.35
CA ALA A 730 31.85 30.71 -23.76
C ALA A 730 31.50 29.30 -24.26
N SER A 731 31.99 28.91 -25.45
CA SER A 731 31.67 27.63 -26.09
C SER A 731 32.74 26.55 -25.88
N LYS A 732 33.75 26.82 -25.06
CA LYS A 732 34.81 25.84 -24.74
C LYS A 732 34.21 24.64 -24.02
N GLU A 733 34.73 23.45 -24.26
CA GLU A 733 34.37 22.21 -23.59
C GLU A 733 35.60 21.29 -23.53
N ILE A 734 35.52 20.20 -22.77
CA ILE A 734 36.56 19.17 -22.78
C ILE A 734 36.44 18.40 -24.11
N PRO A 735 37.54 18.22 -24.87
CA PRO A 735 37.51 17.46 -26.11
C PRO A 735 36.97 16.04 -25.90
N HIS A 736 36.13 15.56 -26.83
CA HIS A 736 35.52 14.22 -26.72
C HIS A 736 36.55 13.09 -26.61
N THR A 737 37.72 13.25 -27.23
CA THR A 737 38.82 12.28 -27.10
C THR A 737 39.37 12.20 -25.68
N ILE A 738 39.42 13.32 -24.95
CA ILE A 738 39.84 13.37 -23.55
C ILE A 738 38.76 12.77 -22.65
N LEU A 739 37.48 13.05 -22.92
CA LEU A 739 36.38 12.45 -22.16
C LEU A 739 36.36 10.91 -22.26
N LYS A 740 36.84 10.36 -23.39
CA LYS A 740 36.94 8.91 -23.68
C LYS A 740 38.31 8.31 -23.35
N ALA A 741 39.23 9.09 -22.79
CA ALA A 741 40.61 8.66 -22.58
C ALA A 741 40.82 7.94 -21.24
N PRO A 742 41.92 7.17 -21.11
CA PRO A 742 42.30 6.58 -19.83
C PRO A 742 42.75 7.64 -18.82
N ARG A 743 42.66 7.28 -17.52
CA ARG A 743 42.94 8.17 -16.37
C ARG A 743 44.18 9.04 -16.54
N HIS A 744 45.33 8.45 -16.90
CA HIS A 744 46.60 9.18 -17.00
C HIS A 744 46.58 10.28 -18.08
N ILE A 745 45.86 10.08 -19.19
CA ILE A 745 45.69 11.09 -20.24
C ILE A 745 44.80 12.23 -19.75
N VAL A 746 43.68 11.90 -19.09
CA VAL A 746 42.77 12.89 -18.49
C VAL A 746 43.50 13.74 -17.45
N VAL A 747 44.29 13.11 -16.58
CA VAL A 747 45.12 13.81 -15.57
C VAL A 747 46.05 14.83 -16.23
N ASN A 748 46.76 14.43 -17.28
CA ASN A 748 47.69 15.33 -17.99
C ASN A 748 46.95 16.49 -18.70
N PHE A 749 45.77 16.25 -19.26
CA PHE A 749 44.93 17.33 -19.78
C PHE A 749 44.49 18.31 -18.68
N LEU A 750 44.04 17.79 -17.53
CA LEU A 750 43.65 18.63 -16.40
C LEU A 750 44.85 19.43 -15.88
N GLN A 751 46.04 18.84 -15.76
CA GLN A 751 47.26 19.56 -15.41
C GLN A 751 47.49 20.75 -16.35
N GLY A 752 47.39 20.55 -17.67
CA GLY A 752 47.55 21.63 -18.65
C GLY A 752 46.50 22.72 -18.51
N LEU A 753 45.23 22.35 -18.32
CA LEU A 753 44.14 23.29 -18.12
C LEU A 753 44.32 24.13 -16.83
N PHE A 754 44.72 23.50 -15.73
CA PHE A 754 44.98 24.18 -14.46
C PHE A 754 46.31 24.96 -14.44
N ASP A 755 47.30 24.57 -15.24
CA ASP A 755 48.53 25.33 -15.43
C ASP A 755 48.33 26.59 -16.28
N ALA A 756 47.36 26.58 -17.19
CA ALA A 756 46.88 27.78 -17.86
C ALA A 756 45.97 28.62 -16.92
N ASP A 757 44.68 28.28 -16.89
CA ASP A 757 43.62 29.09 -16.27
C ASP A 757 43.46 28.89 -14.75
N GLY A 758 44.13 27.89 -14.17
CA GLY A 758 44.04 27.58 -12.75
C GLY A 758 44.90 28.50 -11.86
N HIS A 759 44.50 28.61 -10.60
CA HIS A 759 45.20 29.34 -9.55
C HIS A 759 45.31 28.46 -8.30
N ALA A 760 46.53 28.33 -7.75
CA ALA A 760 46.75 27.76 -6.43
C ALA A 760 47.08 28.89 -5.46
N ASP A 761 46.28 29.03 -4.39
CA ASP A 761 46.44 30.11 -3.43
C ASP A 761 47.75 29.99 -2.61
N ARG A 762 48.19 31.10 -2.01
CA ARG A 762 49.47 31.17 -1.28
C ARG A 762 49.36 30.89 0.23
N ARG A 763 48.18 30.60 0.75
CA ARG A 763 47.91 30.51 2.19
C ARG A 763 47.55 29.10 2.63
N TYR A 764 46.66 28.45 1.88
CA TYR A 764 46.10 27.14 2.16
C TYR A 764 46.23 26.19 0.97
N GLY A 765 46.83 26.64 -0.14
CA GLY A 765 47.04 25.83 -1.33
C GLY A 765 45.75 25.41 -2.04
N ASN A 766 44.62 26.08 -1.79
CA ASN A 766 43.35 25.78 -2.49
C ASN A 766 43.48 26.10 -3.98
N ILE A 767 42.74 25.35 -4.79
CA ILE A 767 42.77 25.46 -6.24
C ILE A 767 41.48 26.12 -6.71
N GLU A 768 41.60 27.12 -7.57
CA GLU A 768 40.48 27.76 -8.25
C GLU A 768 40.74 27.80 -9.75
N ILE A 769 39.70 27.60 -10.55
CA ILE A 769 39.72 27.87 -12.00
C ILE A 769 38.45 28.63 -12.36
N SER A 770 38.55 29.61 -13.25
CA SER A 770 37.41 30.42 -13.69
C SER A 770 37.30 30.40 -15.21
N SER A 771 36.09 30.24 -15.74
CA SER A 771 35.83 30.22 -17.18
C SER A 771 34.48 30.86 -17.49
N LYS A 772 34.33 31.37 -18.71
CA LYS A 772 33.03 31.82 -19.24
C LYS A 772 32.15 30.64 -19.67
N SER A 773 32.74 29.48 -19.94
CA SER A 773 31.99 28.26 -20.30
C SER A 773 31.53 27.50 -19.05
N LYS A 774 30.21 27.40 -18.87
CA LYS A 774 29.59 26.53 -17.84
C LYS A 774 29.88 25.06 -18.15
N LYS A 775 29.76 24.67 -19.42
CA LYS A 775 29.90 23.28 -19.87
C LYS A 775 31.29 22.73 -19.54
N LEU A 776 32.34 23.51 -19.85
CA LEU A 776 33.73 23.14 -19.52
C LEU A 776 33.89 22.88 -18.01
N LEU A 777 33.49 23.82 -17.15
CA LEU A 777 33.69 23.66 -15.71
C LEU A 777 32.79 22.59 -15.09
N ARG A 778 31.60 22.31 -15.65
CA ARG A 778 30.76 21.18 -15.25
C ARG A 778 31.44 19.85 -15.59
N GLN A 779 32.00 19.72 -16.80
CA GLN A 779 32.75 18.52 -17.19
C GLN A 779 34.01 18.33 -16.33
N VAL A 780 34.76 19.39 -16.03
CA VAL A 780 35.91 19.33 -15.11
C VAL A 780 35.46 18.90 -13.72
N GLN A 781 34.37 19.45 -13.19
CA GLN A 781 33.84 19.08 -11.88
C GLN A 781 33.48 17.59 -11.81
N ILE A 782 32.88 17.03 -12.85
CA ILE A 782 32.50 15.61 -12.91
C ILE A 782 33.73 14.71 -13.05
N LEU A 783 34.72 15.08 -13.87
CA LEU A 783 35.98 14.30 -13.95
C LEU A 783 36.73 14.27 -12.62
N LEU A 784 36.77 15.40 -11.90
CA LEU A 784 37.35 15.47 -10.55
C LEU A 784 36.60 14.56 -9.57
N LEU A 785 35.26 14.54 -9.65
CA LEU A 785 34.41 13.67 -8.82
C LEU A 785 34.72 12.18 -9.06
N ASN A 786 35.02 11.79 -10.32
CA ASN A 786 35.44 10.42 -10.65
C ASN A 786 36.74 10.01 -9.96
N MET A 787 37.64 10.97 -9.71
CA MET A 787 38.90 10.78 -8.97
C MET A 787 38.73 10.97 -7.45
N GLY A 788 37.50 11.18 -6.97
CA GLY A 788 37.20 11.43 -5.56
C GLY A 788 37.42 12.88 -5.10
N ILE A 789 37.81 13.79 -6.00
CA ILE A 789 38.06 15.21 -5.71
C ILE A 789 36.76 15.99 -5.85
N VAL A 790 36.26 16.52 -4.73
CA VAL A 790 35.02 17.29 -4.70
C VAL A 790 35.30 18.78 -4.94
N GLY A 791 34.81 19.30 -6.08
CA GLY A 791 34.86 20.72 -6.43
C GLY A 791 33.52 21.42 -6.27
N SER A 792 33.53 22.69 -5.86
CA SER A 792 32.35 23.55 -5.77
C SER A 792 32.29 24.51 -6.95
N LEU A 793 31.25 24.38 -7.78
CA LEU A 793 31.00 25.24 -8.94
C LEU A 793 30.05 26.37 -8.56
N ILE A 794 30.53 27.61 -8.71
CA ILE A 794 29.81 28.83 -8.32
C ILE A 794 29.69 29.75 -9.53
N GLU A 795 28.49 30.28 -9.75
CA GLU A 795 28.24 31.32 -10.73
C GLU A 795 28.56 32.72 -10.15
N LYS A 796 29.27 33.54 -10.93
CA LYS A 796 29.61 34.92 -10.60
C LYS A 796 29.31 35.82 -11.80
N LYS A 797 28.70 36.98 -11.57
CA LYS A 797 28.56 38.01 -12.60
C LYS A 797 29.82 38.86 -12.67
N VAL A 798 30.45 38.93 -13.84
CA VAL A 798 31.60 39.81 -14.13
C VAL A 798 31.19 40.76 -15.24
N LYS A 799 31.11 42.07 -14.93
CA LYS A 799 30.64 43.11 -15.86
C LYS A 799 29.29 42.75 -16.54
N GLY A 800 28.34 42.20 -15.76
CA GLY A 800 27.01 41.79 -16.25
C GLY A 800 26.96 40.45 -16.99
N CYS A 801 28.10 39.86 -17.35
CA CYS A 801 28.16 38.54 -17.99
C CYS A 801 28.33 37.42 -16.96
N PRO A 802 27.68 36.24 -17.15
CA PRO A 802 27.91 35.09 -16.29
C PRO A 802 29.33 34.54 -16.51
N TYR A 803 30.01 34.28 -15.40
CA TYR A 803 31.27 33.56 -15.31
C TYR A 803 31.10 32.46 -14.27
N TYR A 804 31.80 31.36 -14.46
CA TYR A 804 31.75 30.22 -13.57
C TYR A 804 33.12 30.03 -12.93
N ARG A 805 33.12 29.70 -11.65
CA ARG A 805 34.32 29.43 -10.88
C ARG A 805 34.18 28.08 -10.21
N LEU A 806 35.14 27.21 -10.43
CA LEU A 806 35.28 25.94 -9.74
C LEU A 806 36.35 26.09 -8.65
N CYS A 807 35.98 25.81 -7.41
CA CYS A 807 36.86 25.89 -6.24
C CYS A 807 37.06 24.49 -5.64
N ILE A 808 38.31 24.13 -5.36
CA ILE A 808 38.71 22.89 -4.70
C ILE A 808 39.45 23.29 -3.43
N MET A 809 38.93 22.89 -2.27
CA MET A 809 39.38 23.39 -0.97
C MET A 809 39.62 22.27 0.04
N GLY A 810 40.43 22.54 1.05
CA GLY A 810 40.66 21.63 2.19
C GLY A 810 41.29 20.31 1.77
N GLU A 811 40.78 19.19 2.29
CA GLU A 811 41.22 17.83 1.93
C GLU A 811 41.18 17.55 0.42
N ASN A 812 40.19 18.10 -0.30
CA ASN A 812 40.10 17.93 -1.75
C ASN A 812 41.22 18.67 -2.49
N ALA A 813 41.75 19.75 -1.93
CA ALA A 813 42.92 20.44 -2.49
C ALA A 813 44.18 19.60 -2.31
N ILE A 814 44.35 18.95 -1.14
CA ILE A 814 45.44 17.99 -0.90
C ILE A 814 45.36 16.85 -1.91
N LEU A 815 44.17 16.26 -2.08
CA LEU A 815 43.94 15.19 -3.03
C LEU A 815 44.23 15.64 -4.47
N PHE A 816 43.81 16.85 -4.85
CA PHE A 816 44.14 17.42 -6.16
C PHE A 816 45.64 17.54 -6.38
N HIS A 817 46.41 18.08 -5.42
CA HIS A 817 47.86 18.20 -5.56
C HIS A 817 48.55 16.85 -5.66
N LYS A 818 48.00 15.82 -5.02
CA LYS A 818 48.52 14.44 -5.04
C LYS A 818 48.20 13.74 -6.36
N GLU A 819 46.94 13.76 -6.80
CA GLU A 819 46.46 12.95 -7.94
C GLU A 819 46.68 13.62 -9.29
N ILE A 820 46.58 14.97 -9.34
CA ILE A 820 46.72 15.76 -10.57
C ILE A 820 47.96 16.65 -10.47
N GLY A 821 48.03 17.53 -9.47
CA GLY A 821 49.13 18.46 -9.30
C GLY A 821 49.29 19.45 -10.47
N PHE A 822 50.49 20.02 -10.57
CA PHE A 822 50.85 21.01 -11.60
C PHE A 822 52.19 20.62 -12.25
N ARG A 823 52.35 20.86 -13.55
CA ARG A 823 53.67 20.80 -14.21
C ARG A 823 54.47 22.07 -13.94
N SER A 824 53.84 23.26 -13.88
CA SER A 824 54.52 24.52 -13.54
C SER A 824 55.18 24.43 -12.15
N PRO A 825 56.52 24.58 -12.03
CA PRO A 825 57.22 24.56 -10.74
C PRO A 825 56.69 25.63 -9.77
N ARG A 826 56.31 26.79 -10.31
CA ARG A 826 55.75 27.91 -9.54
C ARG A 826 54.45 27.51 -8.85
N LYS A 827 53.55 26.82 -9.55
CA LYS A 827 52.27 26.36 -8.99
C LYS A 827 52.45 25.10 -8.14
N ARG A 828 53.30 24.16 -8.55
CA ARG A 828 53.64 22.93 -7.81
C ARG A 828 54.19 23.24 -6.41
N SER A 829 54.98 24.30 -6.26
CA SER A 829 55.50 24.73 -4.94
C SER A 829 54.40 25.03 -3.90
N ARG A 830 53.14 25.22 -4.33
CA ARG A 830 51.99 25.47 -3.46
C ARG A 830 51.40 24.20 -2.83
N ALA A 831 51.80 23.02 -3.30
CA ALA A 831 51.34 21.75 -2.73
C ALA A 831 51.69 21.61 -1.24
N SER A 832 52.85 22.14 -0.81
CA SER A 832 53.26 22.12 0.61
C SER A 832 52.42 23.02 1.52
N LEU A 833 51.62 23.92 0.94
CA LEU A 833 50.71 24.80 1.65
C LEU A 833 49.29 24.22 1.75
N ALA A 834 49.01 23.13 1.02
CA ALA A 834 47.72 22.46 1.03
C ALA A 834 47.44 21.93 2.44
N SER A 835 46.30 22.31 2.99
CA SER A 835 45.89 21.92 4.34
C SER A 835 44.42 21.54 4.38
N GLU A 836 44.02 20.79 5.40
CA GLU A 836 42.61 20.46 5.65
C GLU A 836 41.75 21.70 5.98
N ILE A 837 42.41 22.81 6.33
CA ILE A 837 41.77 24.08 6.65
C ILE A 837 41.26 24.75 5.37
N GLY A 838 40.01 24.43 5.01
CA GLY A 838 39.26 25.16 3.98
C GLY A 838 38.79 26.51 4.52
N HIS A 839 38.90 27.58 3.73
CA HIS A 839 38.26 28.85 4.11
C HIS A 839 36.74 28.63 4.18
N PRO A 840 36.07 28.90 5.30
CA PRO A 840 34.63 28.78 5.33
C PRO A 840 34.04 29.96 4.55
N LYS A 841 33.29 29.69 3.47
CA LYS A 841 32.09 30.48 3.24
C LYS A 841 31.05 30.00 4.26
N LEU A 842 31.25 30.40 5.52
CA LEU A 842 30.30 30.23 6.61
C LEU A 842 29.16 31.21 6.39
N SER A 843 28.22 30.83 5.54
CA SER A 843 26.84 31.30 5.63
C SER A 843 25.97 30.06 5.80
N ILE A 844 26.10 29.41 6.96
CA ILE A 844 25.11 28.45 7.46
C ILE A 844 24.56 29.04 8.76
N PRO A 845 23.46 29.83 8.71
CA PRO A 845 22.94 30.59 9.84
C PRO A 845 22.64 29.74 11.09
N TYR A 846 22.29 28.46 10.91
CA TYR A 846 21.93 27.54 11.99
C TYR A 846 23.14 26.91 12.72
N LEU A 847 24.30 26.81 12.07
CA LEU A 847 25.45 26.08 12.64
C LEU A 847 26.25 26.91 13.64
N GLU A 848 26.25 28.25 13.53
CA GLU A 848 27.07 29.09 14.43
C GLU A 848 26.51 29.14 15.86
N ALA A 849 25.17 29.19 16.00
CA ALA A 849 24.50 29.15 17.29
C ALA A 849 24.62 27.76 17.94
N ASN A 850 24.47 26.69 17.16
CA ASN A 850 24.58 25.33 17.66
C ASN A 850 26.02 24.94 17.98
N LEU A 851 27.01 25.35 17.19
CA LEU A 851 28.42 25.11 17.52
C LEU A 851 28.85 25.88 18.76
N LYS A 852 28.40 27.15 18.95
CA LYS A 852 28.66 27.89 20.20
C LYS A 852 27.94 27.27 21.41
N SER A 853 26.74 26.73 21.22
CA SER A 853 25.98 26.00 22.25
C SER A 853 26.64 24.67 22.61
N LEU A 854 27.04 23.88 21.60
CA LEU A 854 27.71 22.59 21.73
C LEU A 854 29.08 22.78 22.39
N HIS A 855 29.85 23.79 21.98
CA HIS A 855 31.12 24.12 22.60
C HIS A 855 30.97 24.53 24.07
N ARG A 856 29.95 25.32 24.43
CA ARG A 856 29.64 25.65 25.84
C ARG A 856 29.20 24.42 26.65
N ARG A 857 28.53 23.45 26.04
CA ARG A 857 28.13 22.18 26.69
C ARG A 857 29.33 21.23 26.87
N ILE A 858 30.19 21.12 25.85
CA ILE A 858 31.41 20.31 25.89
C ILE A 858 32.40 20.85 26.93
N VAL A 859 32.57 22.18 27.00
CA VAL A 859 33.45 22.83 28.00
C VAL A 859 32.91 22.69 29.44
N LYS A 860 31.60 22.40 29.62
CA LYS A 860 30.97 22.20 30.94
C LYS A 860 30.97 20.76 31.42
N CYS A 861 31.16 19.77 30.55
CA CYS A 861 31.21 18.36 30.93
C CYS A 861 32.66 17.89 30.98
N LYS A 862 33.26 17.91 32.19
CA LYS A 862 34.44 17.07 32.46
C LYS A 862 33.97 15.62 32.55
N ASP A 863 34.66 14.75 31.82
CA ASP A 863 34.56 13.28 31.82
C ASP A 863 33.40 12.64 31.04
N LYS A 864 33.64 12.43 29.74
CA LYS A 864 33.70 11.12 29.06
C LYS A 864 33.82 11.33 27.53
N PRO A 865 34.80 10.74 26.84
CA PRO A 865 34.85 10.79 25.39
C PRO A 865 33.66 10.00 24.81
N VAL A 866 32.80 10.67 24.06
CA VAL A 866 31.79 10.00 23.22
C VAL A 866 32.56 9.46 22.02
N PRO A 867 32.58 8.13 21.79
CA PRO A 867 33.14 7.59 20.57
C PRO A 867 32.23 8.02 19.41
N LEU A 868 32.71 8.96 18.58
CA LEU A 868 32.27 8.99 17.19
C LEU A 868 32.64 7.62 16.63
N LYS A 869 31.66 6.78 16.32
CA LYS A 869 31.88 5.58 15.52
C LYS A 869 32.61 6.03 14.26
N ALA A 870 33.93 5.84 14.26
CA ALA A 870 34.73 5.82 13.07
C ALA A 870 34.46 4.47 12.38
N GLU A 871 33.27 4.33 11.81
CA GLU A 871 33.14 3.43 10.68
C GLU A 871 33.76 4.17 9.49
N ILE A 872 35.08 3.99 9.35
CA ILE A 872 35.75 4.17 8.06
C ILE A 872 35.29 2.98 7.20
N ALA A 873 34.01 2.99 6.81
CA ALA A 873 33.63 2.42 5.54
C ALA A 873 34.15 3.40 4.50
N GLU A 874 34.80 2.93 3.44
CA GLU A 874 35.13 3.73 2.27
C GLU A 874 33.83 4.31 1.69
N ASN A 875 33.39 5.46 2.21
CA ASN A 875 32.11 6.03 1.84
C ASN A 875 32.30 6.73 0.50
N ASN A 876 32.11 5.97 -0.57
CA ASN A 876 32.07 6.42 -1.96
C ASN A 876 30.89 7.35 -2.25
N TYR A 877 30.10 7.75 -1.23
CA TYR A 877 28.98 8.66 -1.37
C TYR A 877 29.20 9.96 -0.60
N LEU A 878 28.99 11.08 -1.29
CA LEU A 878 28.99 12.44 -0.76
C LEU A 878 27.55 12.91 -0.61
N TYR A 879 27.14 13.30 0.58
CA TYR A 879 25.82 13.90 0.81
C TYR A 879 25.88 15.42 0.64
N LEU A 880 25.08 15.98 -0.27
CA LEU A 880 24.99 17.42 -0.50
C LEU A 880 23.56 17.95 -0.43
N GLU A 881 23.41 19.05 0.29
CA GLU A 881 22.15 19.78 0.43
C GLU A 881 21.63 20.30 -0.91
N VAL A 882 20.33 20.12 -1.15
CA VAL A 882 19.58 20.68 -2.27
C VAL A 882 19.37 22.17 -2.05
N LYS A 883 19.84 22.97 -3.00
CA LYS A 883 19.84 24.43 -2.91
C LYS A 883 18.77 25.08 -3.78
N GLU A 884 18.59 24.61 -5.00
CA GLU A 884 17.65 25.16 -5.98
C GLU A 884 16.91 24.02 -6.67
N ILE A 885 15.60 24.19 -6.89
CA ILE A 885 14.73 23.28 -7.65
C ILE A 885 14.04 24.12 -8.73
N GLY A 886 14.02 23.63 -9.96
CA GLY A 886 13.37 24.28 -11.09
C GLY A 886 12.59 23.27 -11.92
N GLU A 887 11.60 23.75 -12.66
CA GLU A 887 10.85 22.94 -13.62
C GLU A 887 11.37 23.19 -15.04
N GLY A 888 11.36 22.14 -15.86
CA GLY A 888 11.76 22.16 -17.26
C GLY A 888 10.82 21.34 -18.14
N TYR A 889 11.08 21.39 -19.45
CA TYR A 889 10.45 20.56 -20.45
C TYR A 889 11.55 20.16 -21.44
N ASN A 890 11.91 18.88 -21.46
CA ASN A 890 13.09 18.37 -22.19
C ASN A 890 12.91 16.94 -22.68
#